data_AF-A0A0H5CTR5-F1
#
_entry.id   AF-A0A0H5CTR5-F1
#
_cell.length_a   1.000
_cell.length_b   1.000
_cell.length_c   1.000
_cell.angle_alpha   90.00
_cell.angle_beta   90.00
_cell.angle_gamma   90.00
#
_symmetry.space_group_name_H-M   'P 1'
#
loop_
_entity.id
_entity.type
_entity.pdbx_description
1 polymer ?
#
loop_
_entity_poly.entity_id
_entity_poly.type
_entity_poly.pdbx_seq_one_letter_code
_entity_poly.pdbx_strand_id
1 'polypeptide(L)'
;MSSTEPGPAFRGLSAVVDLIRKLINRPRWLPNPDKTDLRGDRALPLLCLQQPPTDSYRGFLAALDDRLAKARPDKVPHVLIDVAGAGERAKSRWQTEGSDRVPLMPLLDEIHHALAANRFGAARIRRFRHYRLAAWLSASEVRPAGERDDRAVTALLRTWYGVAEPTLFPDAEPVLAESKALRLLTAVFVAWHRPLRFLLWSTGKWGGGREPRWFMRQPFMVPLHSTSFVGFAERITKPSNEREKPEQLKRLLVHAFLEDLRLAFRPRGLRPRRWRRTAYVTVLLDGVTDANGGWELLQLINDVRNESGEIDPLLVVSTVDRNVSTASGRQAPPVHAIESEYSRWRSALPARRQRMDGKARFLVVRLPEPGGPEPTAEDEKAAGNTSAIRPRQAPVLARRSVVLAMVLVLVGGPLATGGTWLANRWAHNCLPHVSSGIAVKWTGDECVGYSDDSAMVFSTESDRLNRAQTAIFTMNREAEKQFDQNPGRPYFSVVYFAALSANSGQETAEAISEELEGIWIRQKQWNTHPSREGTLLRVIIANGGDSMRKANTVTEDFLIPLFRDDPNVLGVIGMDRTVTETEQAIWKLGGEGIPVIATTLTGPHLPGLSATYFSLAPGNDQQAMLMREFTDSKQAKLTVYRPKPDPGDTYVATLLTAIEQAFAPTAVRVVEWENTDAPIDVTCGPDQVAFYAGREDGIATLLTAVGQKCRENRPSVVGDDAVSRFVAQPSLRQVNELNAIPLSYVSMGSRTVLAGSSCGTSSTPASTPEHTLNEFCKGYTGQLAAGGTKPSVPWPAERIGVAYDAVSLYQAAVARYRSRRGNSDALPQRPIPDRAVIAMELRELRAQTGVTGPINFHERRDGGGDRLAILHISDISDVASQVQCVFRCPL
;
A
#
# COMPACT_ATOMS: atom_id res chain seq x y z
N MET A 1 33.63 -19.52 43.27
CA MET A 1 34.87 -20.31 43.33
C MET A 1 34.49 -21.76 43.05
N SER A 2 34.91 -22.32 41.91
CA SER A 2 34.60 -23.71 41.52
C SER A 2 35.90 -24.49 41.55
N SER A 3 36.14 -25.22 42.64
CA SER A 3 37.16 -26.26 42.67
C SER A 3 36.86 -27.24 41.55
N THR A 4 37.77 -27.34 40.58
CA THR A 4 37.65 -28.24 39.43
C THR A 4 38.19 -29.60 39.86
N GLU A 5 37.56 -30.22 40.86
CA GLU A 5 37.96 -31.56 41.26
C GLU A 5 37.59 -32.55 40.13
N PRO A 6 38.54 -33.40 39.71
CA PRO A 6 38.22 -34.48 38.77
C PRO A 6 37.15 -35.38 39.40
N GLY A 7 36.12 -35.69 38.63
CA GLY A 7 35.03 -36.57 39.09
C GLY A 7 35.54 -37.96 39.45
N PRO A 8 34.78 -38.75 40.24
CA PRO A 8 35.22 -40.05 40.70
C PRO A 8 35.44 -41.03 39.54
N ALA A 9 36.58 -41.74 39.55
CA ALA A 9 36.89 -42.79 38.59
C ALA A 9 36.31 -44.13 39.04
N PHE A 10 35.64 -44.85 38.13
CA PHE A 10 35.10 -46.19 38.40
C PHE A 10 35.00 -47.00 37.11
N ARG A 11 35.03 -48.33 37.24
CA ARG A 11 34.96 -49.23 36.08
C ARG A 11 33.65 -49.05 35.31
N GLY A 12 33.74 -48.65 34.04
CA GLY A 12 32.59 -48.37 33.17
C GLY A 12 32.18 -46.90 33.07
N LEU A 13 32.93 -45.98 33.70
CA LEU A 13 32.72 -44.54 33.59
C LEU A 13 32.73 -44.05 32.13
N SER A 14 33.72 -44.50 31.35
CA SER A 14 33.85 -44.19 29.92
C SER A 14 32.57 -44.54 29.14
N ALA A 15 32.07 -45.76 29.32
CA ALA A 15 30.85 -46.26 28.68
C ALA A 15 29.60 -45.45 29.04
N VAL A 16 29.44 -45.02 30.30
CA VAL A 16 28.31 -44.18 30.73
C VAL A 16 28.39 -42.80 30.11
N VAL A 17 29.57 -42.16 30.17
CA VAL A 17 29.79 -40.82 29.59
C VAL A 17 29.54 -40.84 28.08
N ASP A 18 29.99 -41.89 27.39
CA ASP A 18 29.78 -42.05 25.95
C ASP A 18 28.32 -42.31 25.60
N LEU A 19 27.59 -43.13 26.38
CA LEU A 19 26.16 -43.31 26.19
C LEU A 19 25.41 -41.99 26.40
N ILE A 20 25.72 -41.23 27.44
CA ILE A 20 25.10 -39.93 27.70
C ILE A 20 25.39 -38.96 26.55
N ARG A 21 26.64 -38.90 26.06
CA ARG A 21 27.01 -38.09 24.87
C ARG A 21 26.22 -38.51 23.63
N LYS A 22 26.04 -39.81 23.41
CA LYS A 22 25.21 -40.35 22.31
C LYS A 22 23.75 -39.95 22.49
N LEU A 23 23.20 -40.02 23.71
CA LEU A 23 21.80 -39.74 24.04
C LEU A 23 21.45 -38.25 24.06
N ILE A 24 22.38 -37.35 24.35
CA ILE A 24 22.17 -35.90 24.29
C ILE A 24 21.93 -35.43 22.86
N ASN A 25 22.64 -35.99 21.89
CA ASN A 25 22.60 -35.51 20.49
C ASN A 25 21.29 -35.86 19.77
N ARG A 26 20.48 -34.86 19.45
CA ARG A 26 19.22 -35.08 18.74
C ARG A 26 19.46 -35.46 17.26
N PRO A 27 18.81 -36.51 16.74
CA PRO A 27 18.93 -36.93 15.34
C PRO A 27 18.61 -35.81 14.32
N ARG A 28 19.09 -35.95 13.08
CA ARG A 28 18.68 -35.10 11.95
C ARG A 28 17.24 -35.46 11.56
N TRP A 29 16.41 -34.47 11.28
CA TRP A 29 15.00 -34.66 10.93
C TRP A 29 14.71 -34.42 9.44
N LEU A 30 13.69 -35.10 8.95
CA LEU A 30 12.89 -34.73 7.78
C LEU A 30 11.42 -34.64 8.24
N PRO A 31 10.67 -33.60 7.87
CA PRO A 31 9.24 -33.50 8.20
C PRO A 31 8.46 -34.66 7.56
N ASN A 32 7.54 -35.26 8.32
CA ASN A 32 6.62 -36.28 7.82
C ASN A 32 5.29 -35.60 7.44
N PRO A 33 4.80 -35.70 6.19
CA PRO A 33 3.56 -35.03 5.78
C PRO A 33 2.30 -35.56 6.49
N ASP A 34 2.28 -36.85 6.89
CA ASP A 34 1.03 -37.52 7.30
C ASP A 34 0.84 -37.68 8.82
N LYS A 35 1.83 -37.31 9.65
CA LYS A 35 1.74 -37.44 11.12
C LYS A 35 2.34 -36.22 11.82
N THR A 36 1.80 -35.91 13.00
CA THR A 36 2.38 -34.90 13.93
C THR A 36 3.70 -35.35 14.57
N ASP A 37 4.10 -36.60 14.35
CA ASP A 37 5.36 -37.17 14.83
C ASP A 37 6.50 -36.93 13.84
N LEU A 38 7.68 -36.68 14.41
CA LEU A 38 8.88 -36.36 13.64
C LEU A 38 9.56 -37.63 13.16
N ARG A 39 9.72 -37.78 11.83
CA ARG A 39 10.48 -38.88 11.23
C ARG A 39 11.93 -38.78 11.71
N GLY A 40 12.37 -39.78 12.48
CA GLY A 40 13.74 -39.91 12.97
C GLY A 40 14.03 -39.43 14.40
N ASP A 41 13.04 -38.94 15.17
CA ASP A 41 13.24 -38.69 16.61
C ASP A 41 13.26 -40.01 17.41
N ARG A 42 13.93 -40.06 18.57
CA ARG A 42 14.11 -41.31 19.35
C ARG A 42 13.53 -41.24 20.76
N ALA A 43 13.07 -42.38 21.26
CA ALA A 43 12.69 -42.55 22.66
C ALA A 43 13.93 -42.50 23.58
N LEU A 44 13.80 -41.77 24.69
CA LEU A 44 14.87 -41.61 25.69
C LEU A 44 14.59 -42.47 26.94
N PRO A 45 15.62 -43.11 27.53
CA PRO A 45 15.47 -43.84 28.78
C PRO A 45 15.44 -42.91 30.00
N LEU A 46 14.95 -43.44 31.12
CA LEU A 46 15.27 -42.95 32.47
C LEU A 46 16.49 -43.73 32.93
N LEU A 47 17.68 -43.12 32.87
CA LEU A 47 18.93 -43.76 33.22
C LEU A 47 19.15 -43.66 34.74
N CYS A 48 19.10 -44.79 35.44
CA CYS A 48 19.24 -44.86 36.88
C CYS A 48 20.55 -45.57 37.25
N LEU A 49 21.44 -44.85 37.92
CA LEU A 49 22.71 -45.32 38.44
C LEU A 49 22.52 -45.71 39.91
N GLN A 50 22.40 -47.00 40.19
CA GLN A 50 22.21 -47.50 41.54
C GLN A 50 23.52 -47.39 42.31
N GLN A 51 23.53 -46.57 43.36
CA GLN A 51 24.70 -46.31 44.20
C GLN A 51 24.96 -47.46 45.18
N PRO A 52 26.22 -47.71 45.55
CA PRO A 52 26.53 -48.56 46.70
C PRO A 52 26.11 -47.85 48.02
N PRO A 53 26.08 -48.57 49.16
CA PRO A 53 25.68 -48.00 50.45
C PRO A 53 26.55 -46.83 50.95
N THR A 54 27.75 -46.68 50.39
CA THR A 54 28.67 -45.58 50.68
C THR A 54 28.57 -44.50 49.59
N ASP A 55 28.69 -43.24 49.99
CA ASP A 55 28.70 -42.05 49.11
C ASP A 55 29.96 -41.94 48.19
N SER A 56 30.61 -43.06 47.88
CA SER A 56 31.93 -43.17 47.23
C SER A 56 32.00 -42.57 45.82
N TYR A 57 30.87 -42.34 45.16
CA TYR A 57 30.80 -41.73 43.83
C TYR A 57 30.03 -40.42 43.80
N ARG A 58 29.86 -39.79 44.98
CA ARG A 58 29.29 -38.44 45.09
C ARG A 58 30.12 -37.48 44.23
N GLY A 59 29.45 -36.63 43.46
CA GLY A 59 30.10 -35.69 42.54
C GLY A 59 30.23 -36.13 41.08
N PHE A 60 29.89 -37.39 40.72
CA PHE A 60 29.83 -37.81 39.31
C PHE A 60 28.88 -36.93 38.47
N LEU A 61 27.65 -36.70 38.96
CA LEU A 61 26.68 -35.86 38.26
C LEU A 61 27.10 -34.38 38.24
N ALA A 62 27.82 -33.90 39.26
CA ALA A 62 28.41 -32.57 39.28
C ALA A 62 29.51 -32.40 38.22
N ALA A 63 30.40 -33.38 38.08
CA ALA A 63 31.41 -33.40 37.03
C ALA A 63 30.78 -33.46 35.63
N LEU A 64 29.65 -34.16 35.49
CA LEU A 64 28.89 -34.18 34.23
C LEU A 64 28.20 -32.84 33.94
N ASP A 65 27.62 -32.17 34.95
CA ASP A 65 27.05 -30.82 34.84
C ASP A 65 28.11 -29.83 34.34
N ASP A 66 29.32 -29.86 34.91
CA ASP A 66 30.42 -28.98 34.49
C ASP A 66 30.85 -29.22 33.02
N ARG A 67 30.91 -30.50 32.58
CA ARG A 67 31.16 -30.84 31.16
C ARG A 67 30.08 -30.30 30.23
N LEU A 68 28.82 -30.29 30.66
CA LEU A 68 27.70 -29.75 29.88
C LEU A 68 27.70 -28.21 29.87
N ALA A 69 28.07 -27.58 30.99
CA ALA A 69 28.12 -26.13 31.15
C ALA A 69 29.21 -25.46 30.29
N LYS A 70 30.34 -26.16 30.06
CA LYS A 70 31.47 -25.70 29.25
C LYS A 70 31.19 -25.62 27.74
N ALA A 71 30.07 -26.16 27.24
CA ALA A 71 29.74 -26.13 25.81
C ALA A 71 29.46 -24.69 25.29
N ARG A 72 30.24 -24.22 24.31
CA ARG A 72 30.04 -22.95 23.57
C ARG A 72 30.18 -23.18 22.05
N PRO A 73 29.43 -22.47 21.17
CA PRO A 73 28.38 -21.48 21.45
C PRO A 73 26.98 -22.09 21.69
N ASP A 74 26.73 -23.31 21.22
CA ASP A 74 25.45 -24.00 21.38
C ASP A 74 25.46 -24.81 22.69
N LYS A 75 24.86 -24.26 23.75
CA LYS A 75 24.73 -24.92 25.06
C LYS A 75 23.70 -26.06 25.01
N VAL A 76 24.01 -27.18 25.67
CA VAL A 76 23.00 -28.21 26.00
C VAL A 76 22.08 -27.65 27.08
N PRO A 77 20.75 -27.65 26.92
CA PRO A 77 19.84 -27.30 28.01
C PRO A 77 19.91 -28.41 29.08
N HIS A 78 20.43 -28.10 30.26
CA HIS A 78 20.58 -29.10 31.32
C HIS A 78 20.37 -28.52 32.72
N VAL A 79 20.09 -29.37 33.69
CA VAL A 79 20.03 -28.99 35.10
C VAL A 79 20.50 -30.13 35.98
N LEU A 80 21.32 -29.79 36.98
CA LEU A 80 21.62 -30.63 38.13
C LEU A 80 20.75 -30.22 39.32
N ILE A 81 20.09 -31.20 39.93
CA ILE A 81 19.29 -31.01 41.13
C ILE A 81 19.70 -32.04 42.17
N ASP A 82 20.13 -31.52 43.33
CA ASP A 82 20.16 -32.28 44.57
C ASP A 82 18.73 -32.42 45.09
N VAL A 83 18.22 -33.65 45.10
CA VAL A 83 16.81 -33.96 45.39
C VAL A 83 16.46 -33.66 46.84
N ALA A 84 17.37 -33.87 47.79
CA ALA A 84 17.11 -33.68 49.22
C ALA A 84 16.73 -32.23 49.55
N GLY A 85 17.40 -31.25 48.94
CA GLY A 85 17.12 -29.82 49.17
C GLY A 85 16.07 -29.18 48.24
N ALA A 86 15.51 -29.93 47.29
CA ALA A 86 14.63 -29.35 46.26
C ALA A 86 13.29 -28.84 46.83
N GLY A 87 12.73 -29.54 47.83
CA GLY A 87 11.46 -29.19 48.45
C GLY A 87 11.47 -27.81 49.10
N GLU A 88 12.47 -27.54 49.95
CA GLU A 88 12.59 -26.26 50.66
C GLU A 88 12.86 -25.09 49.72
N ARG A 89 13.67 -25.29 48.67
CA ARG A 89 13.93 -24.25 47.66
C ARG A 89 12.67 -23.87 46.89
N ALA A 90 11.86 -24.85 46.50
CA ALA A 90 10.60 -24.60 45.82
C ALA A 90 9.62 -23.86 46.74
N LYS A 91 9.49 -24.31 48.00
CA LYS A 91 8.63 -23.67 49.00
C LYS A 91 8.99 -22.21 49.23
N SER A 92 10.27 -21.92 49.45
CA SER A 92 10.78 -20.54 49.64
C SER A 92 10.48 -19.63 48.44
N ARG A 93 10.62 -20.16 47.21
CA ARG A 93 10.31 -19.40 45.99
C ARG A 93 8.84 -18.99 45.92
N TRP A 94 7.92 -19.91 46.19
CA TRP A 94 6.48 -19.66 46.11
C TRP A 94 5.97 -18.70 47.21
N GLN A 95 6.61 -18.73 48.39
CA GLN A 95 6.35 -17.78 49.48
C GLN A 95 6.80 -16.35 49.13
N THR A 96 7.97 -16.20 48.48
CA THR A 96 8.52 -14.88 48.11
C THR A 96 7.72 -14.19 47.01
N GLU A 97 6.96 -14.94 46.21
CA GLU A 97 6.04 -14.41 45.20
C GLU A 97 4.70 -13.89 45.78
N GLY A 98 4.61 -13.73 47.12
CA GLY A 98 3.45 -13.15 47.80
C GLY A 98 2.25 -14.08 47.90
N SER A 99 2.48 -15.40 47.85
CA SER A 99 1.43 -16.41 47.91
C SER A 99 1.72 -17.44 49.00
N ASP A 100 0.75 -17.74 49.87
CA ASP A 100 0.82 -18.86 50.85
C ASP A 100 0.73 -20.25 50.18
N ARG A 101 1.11 -20.33 48.90
CA ARG A 101 0.88 -21.48 48.03
C ARG A 101 2.11 -22.38 48.04
N VAL A 102 1.89 -23.69 47.97
CA VAL A 102 2.95 -24.70 47.87
C VAL A 102 2.70 -25.53 46.61
N PRO A 103 3.72 -25.76 45.76
CA PRO A 103 3.56 -26.58 44.57
C PRO A 103 3.31 -28.04 44.96
N LEU A 104 2.36 -28.70 44.29
CA LEU A 104 2.05 -30.12 44.52
C LEU A 104 3.25 -31.04 44.22
N MET A 105 4.12 -30.65 43.28
CA MET A 105 5.36 -31.37 42.96
C MET A 105 6.57 -30.42 43.00
N PRO A 106 7.15 -30.20 44.20
CA PRO A 106 8.28 -29.27 44.40
C PRO A 106 9.48 -29.56 43.50
N LEU A 107 9.83 -30.84 43.32
CA LEU A 107 10.95 -31.25 42.48
C LEU A 107 10.75 -30.91 41.00
N LEU A 108 9.53 -31.09 40.47
CA LEU A 108 9.23 -30.71 39.08
C LEU A 108 9.27 -29.18 38.89
N ASP A 109 8.87 -28.42 39.90
CA ASP A 109 8.95 -26.96 39.87
C ASP A 109 10.40 -26.46 39.83
N GLU A 110 11.29 -27.05 40.62
CA GLU A 110 12.73 -26.78 40.56
C GLU A 110 13.32 -27.06 39.17
N ILE A 111 12.99 -28.22 38.58
CA ILE A 111 13.42 -28.57 37.22
C ILE A 111 12.95 -27.51 36.22
N HIS A 112 11.67 -27.18 36.26
CA HIS A 112 11.07 -26.16 35.40
C HIS A 112 11.79 -24.82 35.54
N HIS A 113 11.96 -24.31 36.77
CA HIS A 113 12.54 -23.01 37.04
C HIS A 113 13.99 -22.92 36.55
N ALA A 114 14.79 -23.95 36.85
CA ALA A 114 16.19 -24.00 36.44
C ALA A 114 16.35 -24.10 34.91
N LEU A 115 15.47 -24.83 34.21
CA LEU A 115 15.45 -24.90 32.74
C LEU A 115 14.99 -23.59 32.08
N ALA A 116 14.16 -22.81 32.77
CA ALA A 116 13.69 -21.51 32.30
C ALA A 116 14.71 -20.36 32.52
N ALA A 117 15.84 -20.62 33.19
CA ALA A 117 16.86 -19.62 33.50
C ALA A 117 17.56 -19.03 32.24
N ASN A 118 18.08 -17.81 32.37
CA ASN A 118 18.72 -17.06 31.26
C ASN A 118 20.05 -17.66 30.77
N ARG A 119 20.66 -18.60 31.50
CA ARG A 119 21.99 -19.17 31.22
C ARG A 119 22.14 -19.89 29.87
N PHE A 120 21.04 -20.24 29.21
CA PHE A 120 21.01 -21.00 27.95
C PHE A 120 20.88 -20.15 26.67
N GLY A 121 20.77 -18.82 26.76
CA GLY A 121 20.73 -17.93 25.59
C GLY A 121 19.68 -18.35 24.54
N ALA A 122 20.14 -18.71 23.33
CA ALA A 122 19.25 -19.14 22.24
C ALA A 122 18.58 -20.52 22.47
N ALA A 123 19.15 -21.36 23.33
CA ALA A 123 18.62 -22.67 23.69
C ALA A 123 17.61 -22.62 24.85
N ARG A 124 17.42 -21.44 25.48
CA ARG A 124 16.47 -21.22 26.59
C ARG A 124 15.05 -21.66 26.22
N ILE A 125 14.38 -22.35 27.14
CA ILE A 125 12.97 -22.71 27.00
C ILE A 125 12.16 -21.62 27.70
N ARG A 126 11.69 -20.65 26.91
CA ARG A 126 11.10 -19.41 27.43
C ARG A 126 9.70 -19.57 28.03
N ARG A 127 8.97 -20.64 27.68
CA ARG A 127 7.53 -20.70 27.89
C ARG A 127 7.08 -22.12 28.24
N PHE A 128 6.99 -22.40 29.53
CA PHE A 128 6.29 -23.56 30.08
C PHE A 128 4.85 -23.16 30.41
N ARG A 129 4.02 -22.94 29.38
CA ARG A 129 2.68 -22.36 29.57
C ARG A 129 1.70 -23.38 30.12
N HIS A 130 1.81 -24.65 29.73
CA HIS A 130 0.93 -25.70 30.21
C HIS A 130 1.29 -26.05 31.65
N TYR A 131 2.57 -26.32 31.94
CA TYR A 131 3.00 -26.67 33.29
C TYR A 131 2.72 -25.55 34.29
N ARG A 132 3.11 -24.30 33.99
CA ARG A 132 2.89 -23.21 34.94
C ARG A 132 1.41 -22.95 35.18
N LEU A 133 0.56 -23.05 34.15
CA LEU A 133 -0.88 -22.90 34.32
C LEU A 133 -1.46 -24.01 35.20
N ALA A 134 -1.08 -25.27 34.97
CA ALA A 134 -1.52 -26.39 35.80
C ALA A 134 -1.03 -26.27 37.25
N ALA A 135 0.26 -25.98 37.45
CA ALA A 135 0.86 -25.81 38.78
C ALA A 135 0.19 -24.67 39.54
N TRP A 136 0.01 -23.53 38.87
CA TRP A 136 -0.62 -22.35 39.44
C TRP A 136 -2.09 -22.58 39.81
N LEU A 137 -2.87 -23.24 38.94
CA LEU A 137 -4.25 -23.61 39.27
C LEU A 137 -4.32 -24.62 40.42
N SER A 138 -3.46 -25.64 40.42
CA SER A 138 -3.43 -26.67 41.48
C SER A 138 -3.14 -26.13 42.87
N ALA A 139 -2.38 -25.04 42.94
CA ALA A 139 -2.01 -24.37 44.18
C ALA A 139 -2.92 -23.18 44.51
N SER A 140 -3.87 -22.82 43.65
CA SER A 140 -4.79 -21.71 43.88
C SER A 140 -6.04 -22.18 44.62
N GLU A 141 -6.47 -21.40 45.59
CA GLU A 141 -7.73 -21.59 46.32
C GLU A 141 -8.80 -20.65 45.78
N VAL A 142 -9.96 -21.20 45.47
CA VAL A 142 -11.12 -20.46 44.98
C VAL A 142 -12.25 -20.71 45.97
N ARG A 143 -12.66 -19.67 46.70
CA ARG A 143 -13.81 -19.77 47.61
C ARG A 143 -15.05 -20.16 46.80
N PRO A 144 -15.80 -21.20 47.19
CA PRO A 144 -17.03 -21.55 46.51
C PRO A 144 -18.05 -20.42 46.74
N ALA A 145 -18.31 -19.63 45.71
CA ALA A 145 -19.59 -18.92 45.64
C ALA A 145 -20.68 -19.97 45.41
N GLY A 146 -21.89 -19.75 45.95
CA GLY A 146 -23.02 -20.69 45.80
C GLY A 146 -23.25 -21.15 44.35
N GLU A 147 -23.95 -22.28 44.20
CA GLU A 147 -24.14 -23.03 42.94
C GLU A 147 -24.05 -22.18 41.65
N ARG A 148 -23.04 -22.50 40.82
CA ARG A 148 -22.82 -22.05 39.42
C ARG A 148 -22.30 -20.61 39.16
N ASP A 149 -21.56 -19.97 40.07
CA ASP A 149 -20.87 -18.71 39.73
C ASP A 149 -19.38 -18.89 39.32
N ASP A 150 -19.13 -19.22 38.04
CA ASP A 150 -17.80 -19.38 37.40
C ASP A 150 -16.90 -18.12 37.45
N ARG A 151 -17.40 -17.00 38.03
CA ARG A 151 -16.73 -15.70 38.06
C ARG A 151 -15.39 -15.72 38.78
N ALA A 152 -15.27 -16.46 39.89
CA ALA A 152 -14.04 -16.49 40.68
C ALA A 152 -12.88 -17.17 39.92
N VAL A 153 -13.15 -18.31 39.28
CA VAL A 153 -12.19 -19.01 38.42
C VAL A 153 -11.90 -18.21 37.15
N THR A 154 -12.90 -17.54 36.58
CA THR A 154 -12.70 -16.65 35.42
C THR A 154 -11.82 -15.45 35.78
N ALA A 155 -11.99 -14.85 36.96
CA ALA A 155 -11.15 -13.77 37.45
C ALA A 155 -9.70 -14.24 37.65
N LEU A 156 -9.53 -15.43 38.24
CA LEU A 156 -8.24 -16.10 38.35
C LEU A 156 -7.61 -16.30 36.96
N LEU A 157 -8.31 -16.90 36.00
CA LEU A 157 -7.78 -17.08 34.64
C LEU A 157 -7.44 -15.75 33.93
N ARG A 158 -8.17 -14.66 34.21
CA ARG A 158 -7.83 -13.32 33.68
C ARG A 158 -6.54 -12.76 34.27
N THR A 159 -6.29 -12.96 35.58
CA THR A 159 -5.02 -12.52 36.19
C THR A 159 -3.84 -13.28 35.60
N TRP A 160 -3.97 -14.59 35.42
CA TRP A 160 -2.97 -15.40 34.71
C TRP A 160 -2.76 -14.92 33.27
N TYR A 161 -3.83 -14.71 32.50
CA TYR A 161 -3.73 -14.29 31.11
C TYR A 161 -3.05 -12.92 30.96
N GLY A 162 -3.34 -11.99 31.87
CA GLY A 162 -2.71 -10.66 31.92
C GLY A 162 -1.22 -10.70 32.24
N VAL A 163 -0.77 -11.61 33.11
CA VAL A 163 0.65 -11.80 33.47
C VAL A 163 1.40 -12.64 32.43
N ALA A 164 0.72 -13.56 31.74
CA ALA A 164 1.32 -14.51 30.81
C ALA A 164 1.51 -13.98 29.38
N GLU A 165 0.94 -12.81 29.02
CA GLU A 165 1.21 -12.13 27.75
C GLU A 165 2.37 -11.13 27.90
N PRO A 166 3.50 -11.31 27.20
CA PRO A 166 4.41 -10.20 27.00
C PRO A 166 3.68 -9.15 26.18
N THR A 167 3.76 -7.88 26.61
CA THR A 167 3.36 -6.74 25.80
C THR A 167 3.90 -6.91 24.38
N LEU A 168 3.08 -6.62 23.37
CA LEU A 168 3.46 -6.76 21.96
C LEU A 168 4.69 -5.90 21.59
N PHE A 169 5.07 -4.96 22.46
CA PHE A 169 6.20 -4.04 22.29
C PHE A 169 6.96 -3.88 23.62
N PRO A 170 7.86 -4.80 24.02
CA PRO A 170 8.69 -4.60 25.20
C PRO A 170 9.89 -3.68 24.91
N ASP A 171 10.37 -3.66 23.65
CA ASP A 171 11.64 -3.05 23.24
C ASP A 171 11.52 -2.29 21.90
N ALA A 172 10.35 -1.74 21.56
CA ALA A 172 10.29 -0.75 20.49
C ALA A 172 10.75 0.58 21.11
N GLU A 173 11.98 1.01 20.81
CA GLU A 173 12.40 2.38 21.10
C GLU A 173 11.35 3.38 20.60
N PRO A 174 11.19 4.53 21.28
CA PRO A 174 10.05 5.42 21.11
C PRO A 174 10.23 6.30 19.86
N VAL A 175 10.33 5.71 18.67
CA VAL A 175 10.51 6.46 17.42
C VAL A 175 9.16 6.67 16.68
N LEU A 176 8.06 6.08 17.16
CA LEU A 176 6.79 6.02 16.40
C LEU A 176 5.53 6.50 17.14
N ALA A 177 5.63 7.26 18.23
CA ALA A 177 4.43 7.77 18.90
C ALA A 177 4.61 9.13 19.61
N GLU A 178 4.81 10.20 18.82
CA GLU A 178 4.63 11.58 19.30
C GLU A 178 3.17 12.03 19.30
N SER A 179 2.29 11.43 18.50
CA SER A 179 0.89 11.85 18.47
C SER A 179 0.08 11.25 19.63
N LYS A 180 -0.56 12.14 20.42
CA LYS A 180 -1.50 11.75 21.49
C LYS A 180 -2.66 10.89 20.95
N ALA A 181 -3.05 11.11 19.69
CA ALA A 181 -4.08 10.34 19.01
C ALA A 181 -3.67 8.88 18.77
N LEU A 182 -2.42 8.61 18.36
CA LEU A 182 -1.93 7.25 18.15
C LEU A 182 -1.75 6.51 19.49
N ARG A 183 -1.36 7.22 20.56
CA ARG A 183 -1.34 6.67 21.93
C ARG A 183 -2.75 6.34 22.44
N LEU A 184 -3.75 7.18 22.15
CA LEU A 184 -5.14 6.91 22.49
C LEU A 184 -5.70 5.73 21.67
N LEU A 185 -5.45 5.69 20.36
CA LEU A 185 -5.88 4.59 19.49
C LEU A 185 -5.21 3.27 19.87
N THR A 186 -3.92 3.27 20.17
CA THR A 186 -3.24 2.08 20.70
C THR A 186 -3.77 1.71 22.08
N ALA A 187 -4.06 2.66 22.97
CA ALA A 187 -4.67 2.37 24.26
C ALA A 187 -6.09 1.80 24.14
N VAL A 188 -6.93 2.35 23.24
CA VAL A 188 -8.29 1.88 22.96
C VAL A 188 -8.27 0.51 22.29
N PHE A 189 -7.40 0.31 21.30
CA PHE A 189 -7.17 -0.99 20.67
C PHE A 189 -6.67 -2.01 21.71
N VAL A 190 -5.76 -1.59 22.60
CA VAL A 190 -5.26 -2.43 23.69
C VAL A 190 -6.35 -2.75 24.72
N ALA A 191 -7.22 -1.80 25.04
CA ALA A 191 -8.34 -1.98 25.98
C ALA A 191 -9.42 -2.91 25.40
N TRP A 192 -9.73 -2.79 24.11
CA TRP A 192 -10.79 -3.56 23.46
C TRP A 192 -10.34 -4.98 23.05
N HIS A 193 -9.09 -5.14 22.60
CA HIS A 193 -8.60 -6.45 22.16
C HIS A 193 -8.35 -7.44 23.31
N ARG A 194 -8.05 -6.97 24.54
CA ARG A 194 -7.72 -7.83 25.69
C ARG A 194 -8.88 -8.73 26.13
N PRO A 195 -10.10 -8.22 26.39
CA PRO A 195 -11.23 -9.07 26.76
C PRO A 195 -11.63 -10.03 25.64
N LEU A 196 -11.60 -9.57 24.38
CA LEU A 196 -11.89 -10.41 23.21
C LEU A 196 -10.85 -11.55 23.08
N ARG A 197 -9.55 -11.26 23.22
CA ARG A 197 -8.49 -12.26 23.16
C ARG A 197 -8.55 -13.24 24.33
N PHE A 198 -8.88 -12.77 25.53
CA PHE A 198 -9.13 -13.66 26.67
C PHE A 198 -10.30 -14.61 26.38
N LEU A 199 -11.42 -14.10 25.85
CA LEU A 199 -12.58 -14.90 25.47
C LEU A 199 -12.23 -15.93 24.39
N LEU A 200 -11.51 -15.52 23.35
CA LEU A 200 -11.04 -16.42 22.28
C LEU A 200 -10.06 -17.47 22.81
N TRP A 201 -9.21 -17.10 23.76
CA TRP A 201 -8.29 -18.03 24.43
C TRP A 201 -9.05 -19.04 25.29
N SER A 202 -9.94 -18.59 26.18
CA SER A 202 -10.67 -19.45 27.13
C SER A 202 -11.66 -20.39 26.44
N THR A 203 -12.25 -19.98 25.32
CA THR A 203 -13.16 -20.82 24.50
C THR A 203 -12.42 -21.74 23.54
N GLY A 204 -11.12 -21.52 23.30
CA GLY A 204 -10.31 -22.31 22.36
C GLY A 204 -10.68 -22.14 20.88
N LYS A 205 -11.46 -21.12 20.51
CA LYS A 205 -11.92 -20.84 19.12
C LYS A 205 -10.91 -19.98 18.33
N TRP A 206 -11.01 -20.01 16.99
CA TRP A 206 -10.30 -19.13 16.04
C TRP A 206 -8.78 -19.03 16.24
N GLY A 207 -8.09 -20.17 16.32
CA GLY A 207 -6.63 -20.23 16.38
C GLY A 207 -6.00 -19.83 17.73
N GLY A 208 -6.75 -19.18 18.64
CA GLY A 208 -6.39 -18.89 20.03
C GLY A 208 -6.57 -20.10 20.97
N GLY A 209 -6.00 -20.05 22.18
CA GLY A 209 -6.32 -21.04 23.23
C GLY A 209 -5.69 -22.42 23.06
N ARG A 210 -4.37 -22.51 22.84
CA ARG A 210 -3.69 -23.82 22.75
C ARG A 210 -3.70 -24.57 24.07
N GLU A 211 -3.46 -23.87 25.17
CA GLU A 211 -3.42 -24.48 26.51
C GLU A 211 -4.80 -25.01 26.90
N PRO A 212 -5.91 -24.23 26.81
CA PRO A 212 -7.26 -24.74 27.06
C PRO A 212 -7.62 -25.97 26.21
N ARG A 213 -7.32 -25.95 24.91
CA ARG A 213 -7.58 -27.10 24.02
C ARG A 213 -6.77 -28.33 24.37
N TRP A 214 -5.54 -28.16 24.86
CA TRP A 214 -4.74 -29.27 25.36
C TRP A 214 -5.35 -29.82 26.64
N PHE A 215 -5.66 -28.98 27.63
CA PHE A 215 -6.27 -29.41 28.90
C PHE A 215 -7.58 -30.19 28.72
N MET A 216 -8.42 -29.79 27.78
CA MET A 216 -9.69 -30.49 27.49
C MET A 216 -9.50 -31.87 26.82
N ARG A 217 -8.27 -32.24 26.41
CA ARG A 217 -7.94 -33.52 25.75
C ARG A 217 -7.04 -34.42 26.60
N GLN A 218 -6.93 -34.14 27.90
CA GLN A 218 -6.00 -34.86 28.77
C GLN A 218 -6.56 -36.23 29.20
N PRO A 219 -5.75 -37.30 29.15
CA PRO A 219 -6.19 -38.64 29.59
C PRO A 219 -6.12 -38.80 31.11
N PHE A 220 -5.35 -37.95 31.81
CA PHE A 220 -5.04 -38.06 33.24
C PHE A 220 -6.06 -37.39 34.16
N MET A 221 -7.30 -37.25 33.70
CA MET A 221 -8.48 -36.79 34.44
C MET A 221 -9.68 -37.36 33.69
N VAL A 222 -10.74 -37.82 34.35
CA VAL A 222 -11.88 -38.45 33.65
C VAL A 222 -12.42 -37.48 32.57
N PRO A 223 -12.29 -37.82 31.27
CA PRO A 223 -12.79 -37.00 30.19
C PRO A 223 -14.30 -37.23 30.13
N LEU A 224 -15.10 -36.19 30.45
CA LEU A 224 -16.55 -36.02 30.20
C LEU A 224 -17.27 -35.22 31.31
N HIS A 225 -16.62 -34.90 32.45
CA HIS A 225 -17.27 -34.14 33.53
C HIS A 225 -17.14 -32.61 33.41
N SER A 226 -16.34 -32.09 32.48
CA SER A 226 -16.22 -30.65 32.22
C SER A 226 -16.53 -30.36 30.76
N THR A 227 -17.54 -29.54 30.49
CA THR A 227 -17.94 -29.12 29.13
C THR A 227 -17.13 -27.92 28.63
N SER A 228 -16.43 -27.21 29.52
CA SER A 228 -15.64 -26.02 29.23
C SER A 228 -14.29 -26.04 29.96
N PHE A 229 -13.32 -25.27 29.46
CA PHE A 229 -12.02 -25.12 30.11
C PHE A 229 -12.12 -24.46 31.48
N VAL A 230 -13.09 -23.56 31.69
CA VAL A 230 -13.30 -22.88 32.98
C VAL A 230 -13.71 -23.90 34.04
N GLY A 231 -14.64 -24.80 33.72
CA GLY A 231 -15.03 -25.89 34.63
C GLY A 231 -13.89 -26.90 34.88
N PHE A 232 -13.04 -27.16 33.88
CA PHE A 232 -11.82 -27.96 34.10
C PHE A 232 -10.85 -27.26 35.06
N ALA A 233 -10.66 -25.95 34.91
CA ALA A 233 -9.77 -25.15 35.75
C ALA A 233 -10.27 -25.11 37.20
N GLU A 234 -11.58 -24.96 37.42
CA GLU A 234 -12.20 -25.02 38.75
C GLU A 234 -11.90 -26.34 39.45
N ARG A 235 -12.06 -27.46 38.74
CA ARG A 235 -11.87 -28.81 39.27
C ARG A 235 -10.45 -29.07 39.77
N ILE A 236 -9.45 -28.44 39.16
CA ILE A 236 -8.05 -28.58 39.59
C ILE A 236 -7.64 -27.53 40.64
N THR A 237 -8.48 -26.55 40.99
CA THR A 237 -8.25 -25.61 42.10
C THR A 237 -8.74 -26.14 43.44
N LYS A 238 -8.24 -25.62 44.56
CA LYS A 238 -8.74 -25.96 45.90
C LYS A 238 -10.07 -25.24 46.21
N PRO A 239 -11.03 -25.88 46.90
CA PRO A 239 -10.96 -27.23 47.48
C PRO A 239 -11.39 -28.35 46.50
N SER A 240 -11.85 -28.03 45.29
CA SER A 240 -12.40 -28.99 44.33
C SER A 240 -11.44 -30.13 43.99
N ASN A 241 -10.14 -29.84 43.92
CA ASN A 241 -9.11 -30.84 43.62
C ASN A 241 -8.87 -31.87 44.73
N GLU A 242 -9.36 -31.65 45.95
CA GLU A 242 -9.29 -32.62 47.05
C GLU A 242 -10.22 -33.82 46.82
N ARG A 243 -11.24 -33.65 45.95
CA ARG A 243 -12.13 -34.73 45.51
C ARG A 243 -11.54 -35.57 44.38
N GLU A 244 -10.43 -35.13 43.80
CA GLU A 244 -9.74 -35.79 42.70
C GLU A 244 -8.62 -36.71 43.22
N LYS A 245 -8.27 -37.74 42.44
CA LYS A 245 -7.16 -38.62 42.81
C LYS A 245 -5.83 -37.84 42.71
N PRO A 246 -5.02 -37.75 43.77
CA PRO A 246 -3.78 -36.96 43.75
C PRO A 246 -2.78 -37.45 42.70
N GLU A 247 -2.73 -38.76 42.44
CA GLU A 247 -1.90 -39.37 41.39
C GLU A 247 -2.22 -38.85 39.98
N GLN A 248 -3.51 -38.65 39.67
CA GLN A 248 -3.97 -38.17 38.36
C GLN A 248 -3.56 -36.71 38.15
N LEU A 249 -3.68 -35.88 39.20
CA LEU A 249 -3.22 -34.49 39.17
C LEU A 249 -1.70 -34.38 39.01
N LYS A 250 -0.92 -35.25 39.67
CA LYS A 250 0.54 -35.35 39.49
C LYS A 250 0.91 -35.76 38.05
N ARG A 251 0.22 -36.75 37.47
CA ARG A 251 0.40 -37.15 36.06
C ARG A 251 0.06 -36.03 35.08
N LEU A 252 -1.00 -35.26 35.34
CA LEU A 252 -1.36 -34.08 34.54
C LEU A 252 -0.23 -33.04 34.54
N LEU A 253 0.36 -32.73 35.70
CA LEU A 253 1.48 -31.80 35.83
C LEU A 253 2.73 -32.28 35.08
N VAL A 254 3.09 -33.56 35.22
CA VAL A 254 4.21 -34.14 34.44
C VAL A 254 3.91 -34.08 32.95
N HIS A 255 2.70 -34.40 32.52
CA HIS A 255 2.34 -34.36 31.11
C HIS A 255 2.37 -32.93 30.54
N ALA A 256 1.94 -31.95 31.32
CA ALA A 256 1.98 -30.54 30.94
C ALA A 256 3.43 -30.05 30.76
N PHE A 257 4.33 -30.46 31.66
CA PHE A 257 5.76 -30.20 31.55
C PHE A 257 6.37 -30.83 30.30
N LEU A 258 6.08 -32.11 30.03
CA LEU A 258 6.58 -32.80 28.85
C LEU A 258 6.01 -32.21 27.54
N GLU A 259 4.75 -31.77 27.51
CA GLU A 259 4.18 -31.12 26.33
C GLU A 259 4.85 -29.78 26.04
N ASP A 260 5.14 -28.96 27.06
CA ASP A 260 5.87 -27.71 26.86
C ASP A 260 7.26 -27.97 26.25
N LEU A 261 7.94 -29.04 26.69
CA LEU A 261 9.18 -29.49 26.07
C LEU A 261 8.96 -29.95 24.62
N ARG A 262 7.94 -30.77 24.32
CA ARG A 262 7.62 -31.18 22.94
C ARG A 262 7.37 -29.98 22.04
N LEU A 263 6.58 -29.00 22.49
CA LEU A 263 6.24 -27.80 21.73
C LEU A 263 7.46 -26.90 21.46
N ALA A 264 8.43 -26.87 22.38
CA ALA A 264 9.68 -26.14 22.20
C ALA A 264 10.58 -26.76 21.12
N PHE A 265 10.45 -28.07 20.86
CA PHE A 265 11.29 -28.85 19.95
C PHE A 265 10.60 -29.30 18.64
N ARG A 266 9.26 -29.25 18.56
CA ARG A 266 8.47 -29.56 17.34
C ARG A 266 8.65 -28.49 16.25
N PRO A 267 9.18 -28.79 15.05
CA PRO A 267 9.20 -27.88 13.90
C PRO A 267 7.76 -27.61 13.43
N ARG A 268 7.39 -26.35 13.31
CA ARG A 268 6.13 -25.93 12.67
C ARG A 268 6.45 -24.76 11.76
N GLY A 269 6.29 -24.98 10.45
CA GLY A 269 6.55 -24.00 9.40
C GLY A 269 8.00 -23.50 9.35
N LEU A 270 8.17 -22.32 8.77
CA LEU A 270 9.44 -21.64 8.53
C LEU A 270 10.01 -20.94 9.78
N ARG A 271 9.95 -21.56 10.97
CA ARG A 271 10.52 -20.98 12.21
C ARG A 271 11.95 -21.50 12.45
N PRO A 272 13.01 -20.84 11.92
CA PRO A 272 14.39 -21.34 11.95
C PRO A 272 14.93 -21.53 13.37
N ARG A 273 14.40 -20.79 14.37
CA ARG A 273 14.77 -20.95 15.79
C ARG A 273 14.63 -22.37 16.30
N ARG A 274 13.62 -23.12 15.85
CA ARG A 274 13.37 -24.50 16.33
C ARG A 274 14.34 -25.50 15.72
N TRP A 275 14.84 -25.19 14.52
CA TRP A 275 15.78 -26.02 13.76
C TRP A 275 17.20 -25.99 14.35
N ARG A 276 17.45 -25.09 15.30
CA ARG A 276 18.71 -24.96 16.03
C ARG A 276 18.83 -25.86 17.26
N ARG A 277 17.76 -26.55 17.68
CA ARG A 277 17.75 -27.38 18.89
C ARG A 277 18.28 -28.79 18.64
N THR A 278 19.59 -28.92 18.53
CA THR A 278 20.30 -30.16 18.16
C THR A 278 20.65 -31.07 19.34
N ALA A 279 20.31 -30.69 20.58
CA ALA A 279 20.47 -31.53 21.77
C ALA A 279 19.18 -31.60 22.58
N TYR A 280 18.90 -32.77 23.16
CA TYR A 280 17.80 -32.95 24.12
C TYR A 280 18.08 -32.21 25.43
N VAL A 281 17.02 -31.99 26.20
CA VAL A 281 17.08 -31.41 27.54
C VAL A 281 17.53 -32.49 28.52
N THR A 282 18.58 -32.24 29.30
CA THR A 282 19.13 -33.23 30.23
C THR A 282 18.88 -32.83 31.68
N VAL A 283 18.20 -33.67 32.45
CA VAL A 283 18.01 -33.48 33.89
C VAL A 283 18.88 -34.49 34.64
N LEU A 284 19.75 -34.00 35.52
CA LEU A 284 20.59 -34.78 36.40
C LEU A 284 19.98 -34.72 37.81
N LEU A 285 19.51 -35.85 38.33
CA LEU A 285 18.91 -35.96 39.66
C LEU A 285 19.88 -36.69 40.60
N ASP A 286 20.43 -35.99 41.59
CA ASP A 286 21.37 -36.57 42.54
C ASP A 286 20.66 -36.97 43.84
N GLY A 287 20.92 -38.19 44.31
CA GLY A 287 20.43 -38.72 45.58
C GLY A 287 18.94 -39.11 45.58
N VAL A 288 18.45 -39.82 44.56
CA VAL A 288 17.05 -40.25 44.51
C VAL A 288 16.77 -41.37 45.53
N THR A 289 15.77 -41.15 46.38
CA THR A 289 15.26 -42.15 47.34
C THR A 289 13.73 -42.26 47.24
N ASP A 290 13.14 -43.25 47.91
CA ASP A 290 11.68 -43.37 48.03
C ASP A 290 11.09 -42.26 48.92
N ALA A 291 11.85 -41.74 49.88
CA ALA A 291 11.37 -40.76 50.87
C ALA A 291 11.37 -39.30 50.37
N ASN A 292 12.20 -38.96 49.38
CA ASN A 292 12.39 -37.57 48.94
C ASN A 292 11.59 -37.20 47.67
N GLY A 293 10.69 -38.07 47.22
CA GLY A 293 9.85 -37.85 46.03
C GLY A 293 10.60 -37.96 44.69
N GLY A 294 11.91 -38.23 44.71
CA GLY A 294 12.69 -38.42 43.49
C GLY A 294 12.25 -39.67 42.71
N TRP A 295 12.00 -40.78 43.41
CA TRP A 295 11.55 -42.02 42.76
C TRP A 295 10.12 -41.89 42.23
N GLU A 296 9.24 -41.23 42.99
CA GLU A 296 7.88 -40.91 42.55
C GLU A 296 7.89 -40.13 41.23
N LEU A 297 8.75 -39.10 41.10
CA LEU A 297 8.85 -38.33 39.86
C LEU A 297 9.30 -39.21 38.67
N LEU A 298 10.26 -40.11 38.86
CA LEU A 298 10.71 -41.02 37.81
C LEU A 298 9.59 -41.99 37.38
N GLN A 299 8.82 -42.51 38.33
CA GLN A 299 7.65 -43.34 38.04
C GLN A 299 6.59 -42.57 37.26
N LEU A 300 6.25 -41.35 37.69
CA LEU A 300 5.28 -40.51 36.97
C LEU A 300 5.73 -40.18 35.54
N ILE A 301 7.02 -39.91 35.31
CA ILE A 301 7.56 -39.69 33.96
C ILE A 301 7.44 -40.97 33.11
N ASN A 302 7.74 -42.14 33.68
CA ASN A 302 7.56 -43.42 32.99
C ASN A 302 6.09 -43.65 32.62
N ASP A 303 5.18 -43.48 33.57
CA ASP A 303 3.75 -43.71 33.39
C ASP A 303 3.19 -42.80 32.30
N VAL A 304 3.47 -41.50 32.38
CA VAL A 304 3.03 -40.52 31.37
C VAL A 304 3.61 -40.86 29.99
N ARG A 305 4.87 -41.31 29.90
CA ARG A 305 5.49 -41.73 28.62
C ARG A 305 4.91 -43.03 28.06
N ASN A 306 4.37 -43.91 28.90
CA ASN A 306 3.74 -45.15 28.49
C ASN A 306 2.29 -44.89 28.05
N GLU A 307 1.53 -44.13 28.84
CA GLU A 307 0.13 -43.79 28.58
C GLU A 307 -0.06 -42.82 27.41
N SER A 308 0.76 -41.76 27.29
CA SER A 308 0.63 -40.80 26.18
C SER A 308 1.14 -41.35 24.84
N GLY A 309 2.10 -42.28 24.87
CA GLY A 309 2.79 -42.79 23.70
C GLY A 309 3.64 -41.76 22.91
N GLU A 310 3.61 -40.48 23.28
CA GLU A 310 4.33 -39.40 22.61
C GLU A 310 5.82 -39.38 22.99
N ILE A 311 6.68 -39.02 22.04
CA ILE A 311 8.11 -38.81 22.29
C ILE A 311 8.33 -37.39 22.81
N ASP A 312 9.09 -37.25 23.89
CA ASP A 312 9.49 -35.97 24.47
C ASP A 312 11.02 -35.80 24.49
N PRO A 313 11.54 -34.55 24.51
CA PRO A 313 12.97 -34.29 24.41
C PRO A 313 13.67 -34.24 25.79
N LEU A 314 13.27 -35.05 26.78
CA LEU A 314 13.85 -35.08 28.12
C LEU A 314 14.73 -36.34 28.33
N LEU A 315 16.01 -36.16 28.60
CA LEU A 315 16.89 -37.21 29.10
C LEU A 315 17.02 -37.04 30.62
N VAL A 316 16.69 -38.08 31.39
CA VAL A 316 16.89 -38.07 32.85
C VAL A 316 18.01 -39.04 33.19
N VAL A 317 19.00 -38.53 33.93
CA VAL A 317 20.10 -39.32 34.51
C VAL A 317 20.03 -39.14 36.02
N SER A 318 19.86 -40.22 36.76
CA SER A 318 19.70 -40.15 38.21
C SER A 318 20.67 -41.08 38.93
N THR A 319 21.15 -40.66 40.10
CA THR A 319 21.71 -41.59 41.09
C THR A 319 20.59 -42.05 42.02
N VAL A 320 20.48 -43.35 42.25
CA VAL A 320 19.36 -43.96 42.99
C VAL A 320 19.93 -44.82 44.12
N ASP A 321 19.34 -44.72 45.31
CA ASP A 321 19.69 -45.57 46.45
C ASP A 321 19.43 -47.06 46.12
N ARG A 322 20.29 -47.94 46.64
CA ARG A 322 20.19 -49.39 46.45
C ARG A 322 18.87 -49.97 46.97
N ASN A 323 18.31 -49.38 48.02
CA ASN A 323 17.10 -49.81 48.70
C ASN A 323 15.81 -49.42 47.97
N VAL A 324 15.89 -48.58 46.93
CA VAL A 324 14.73 -48.21 46.14
C VAL A 324 14.14 -49.46 45.50
N SER A 325 12.83 -49.64 45.69
CA SER A 325 12.07 -50.80 45.22
C SER A 325 11.97 -50.85 43.69
N THR A 326 13.07 -51.24 43.04
CA THR A 326 13.07 -51.63 41.64
C THR A 326 12.35 -52.97 41.56
N ALA A 327 11.01 -52.95 41.45
CA ALA A 327 10.09 -54.07 41.70
C ALA A 327 10.25 -55.32 40.79
N SER A 328 11.42 -55.59 40.23
CA SER A 328 11.79 -56.80 39.53
C SER A 328 12.91 -57.40 40.35
N GLY A 329 12.69 -58.52 41.03
CA GLY A 329 13.66 -59.21 41.89
C GLY A 329 14.92 -59.74 41.18
N ARG A 330 15.36 -59.10 40.09
CA ARG A 330 16.57 -59.36 39.32
C ARG A 330 17.58 -58.26 39.63
N GLN A 331 18.77 -58.67 40.06
CA GLN A 331 19.87 -57.75 40.36
C GLN A 331 20.21 -56.87 39.14
N ALA A 332 20.41 -55.57 39.38
CA ALA A 332 20.78 -54.63 38.33
C ALA A 332 22.16 -54.99 37.73
N PRO A 333 22.29 -54.96 36.39
CA PRO A 333 23.55 -55.26 35.71
C PRO A 333 24.63 -54.23 36.06
N PRO A 334 25.92 -54.62 36.05
CA PRO A 334 27.00 -53.69 36.35
C PRO A 334 27.14 -52.60 35.29
N VAL A 335 27.55 -51.41 35.71
CA VAL A 335 27.62 -50.21 34.85
C VAL A 335 28.52 -50.34 33.63
N HIS A 336 29.57 -51.16 33.65
CA HIS A 336 30.41 -51.40 32.48
C HIS A 336 29.68 -52.13 31.34
N ALA A 337 28.54 -52.78 31.62
CA ALA A 337 27.71 -53.44 30.60
C ALA A 337 26.65 -52.52 29.97
N ILE A 338 26.65 -51.22 30.31
CA ILE A 338 25.57 -50.27 29.98
C ILE A 338 25.26 -50.17 28.47
N GLU A 339 26.24 -50.28 27.58
CA GLU A 339 25.99 -50.21 26.14
C GLU A 339 25.16 -51.40 25.63
N SER A 340 25.44 -52.61 26.15
CA SER A 340 24.69 -53.82 25.83
C SER A 340 23.27 -53.78 26.42
N GLU A 341 23.13 -53.20 27.61
CA GLU A 341 21.83 -53.03 28.29
C GLU A 341 20.98 -51.99 27.58
N TYR A 342 21.57 -50.87 27.13
CA TYR A 342 20.88 -49.87 26.33
C TYR A 342 20.39 -50.45 25.00
N SER A 343 21.20 -51.27 24.33
CA SER A 343 20.83 -51.92 23.07
C SER A 343 19.67 -52.89 23.25
N ARG A 344 19.69 -53.71 24.33
CA ARG A 344 18.58 -54.59 24.70
C ARG A 344 17.32 -53.84 25.12
N TRP A 345 17.47 -52.77 25.89
CA TRP A 345 16.35 -51.91 26.26
C TRP A 345 15.69 -51.33 25.02
N ARG A 346 16.49 -50.81 24.07
CA ARG A 346 16.00 -50.18 22.85
C ARG A 346 15.23 -51.16 21.95
N SER A 347 15.70 -52.41 21.81
CA SER A 347 15.02 -53.43 21.00
C SER A 347 13.74 -53.94 21.67
N ALA A 348 13.70 -54.05 23.00
CA ALA A 348 12.54 -54.52 23.75
C ALA A 348 11.45 -53.44 23.96
N LEU A 349 11.81 -52.16 23.84
CA LEU A 349 10.93 -51.03 24.16
C LEU A 349 9.59 -51.06 23.40
N PRO A 350 9.51 -51.31 22.07
CA PRO A 350 8.23 -51.37 21.36
C PRO A 350 7.26 -52.40 21.95
N ALA A 351 7.73 -53.63 22.22
CA ALA A 351 6.92 -54.70 22.80
C ALA A 351 6.54 -54.42 24.27
N ARG A 352 7.42 -53.78 25.05
CA ARG A 352 7.11 -53.36 26.43
C ARG A 352 6.06 -52.25 26.47
N ARG A 353 6.13 -51.29 25.54
CA ARG A 353 5.12 -50.24 25.39
C ARG A 353 3.75 -50.79 25.02
N GLN A 354 3.69 -51.75 24.09
CA GLN A 354 2.44 -52.41 23.70
C GLN A 354 1.77 -53.13 24.87
N ARG A 355 2.57 -53.70 25.78
CA ARG A 355 2.09 -54.38 26.99
C ARG A 355 1.82 -53.44 28.17
N MET A 356 1.99 -52.13 28.00
CA MET A 356 1.88 -51.14 29.08
C MET A 356 2.74 -51.51 30.31
N ASP A 357 3.93 -52.05 30.06
CA ASP A 357 4.86 -52.46 31.13
C ASP A 357 5.25 -51.23 31.98
N GLY A 358 4.92 -51.27 33.27
CA GLY A 358 5.21 -50.22 34.24
C GLY A 358 6.71 -49.89 34.40
N LYS A 359 7.62 -50.66 33.78
CA LYS A 359 9.06 -50.38 33.77
C LYS A 359 9.65 -50.19 32.39
N ALA A 360 8.82 -49.98 31.37
CA ALA A 360 9.27 -49.91 29.98
C ALA A 360 10.39 -48.87 29.73
N ARG A 361 10.41 -47.75 30.46
CA ARG A 361 11.34 -46.63 30.21
C ARG A 361 12.60 -46.63 31.07
N PHE A 362 12.70 -47.51 32.08
CA PHE A 362 13.86 -47.54 32.98
C PHE A 362 15.05 -48.30 32.37
N LEU A 363 16.23 -47.70 32.50
CA LEU A 363 17.52 -48.33 32.26
C LEU A 363 18.32 -48.24 33.56
N VAL A 364 18.27 -49.30 34.36
CA VAL A 364 18.93 -49.36 35.69
C VAL A 364 20.25 -50.10 35.56
N VAL A 365 21.33 -49.49 36.05
CA VAL A 365 22.66 -50.11 36.14
C VAL A 365 23.26 -49.85 37.50
N ARG A 366 24.05 -50.80 38.00
CA ARG A 366 24.69 -50.74 39.32
C ARG A 366 26.12 -50.21 39.23
N LEU A 367 26.43 -49.20 40.03
CA LEU A 367 27.80 -48.72 40.22
C LEU A 367 28.63 -49.78 40.99
N PRO A 368 29.96 -49.85 40.79
CA PRO A 368 30.79 -50.83 41.50
C PRO A 368 30.72 -50.63 43.02
N GLU A 369 30.97 -51.68 43.80
CA GLU A 369 31.11 -51.53 45.26
C GLU A 369 32.49 -50.93 45.58
N PRO A 370 32.68 -50.27 46.74
CA PRO A 370 34.01 -49.88 47.22
C PRO A 370 34.94 -51.10 47.31
N GLY A 371 36.15 -51.01 46.75
CA GLY A 371 37.06 -52.17 46.63
C GLY A 371 36.70 -53.15 45.51
N GLY A 372 35.73 -52.82 44.65
CA GLY A 372 35.40 -53.56 43.44
C GLY A 372 36.46 -53.44 42.33
N PRO A 373 36.19 -53.97 41.13
CA PRO A 373 37.17 -54.02 40.05
C PRO A 373 37.67 -52.63 39.66
N GLU A 374 38.99 -52.50 39.54
CA GLU A 374 39.67 -51.23 39.27
C GLU A 374 39.20 -50.55 37.97
N PRO A 375 39.19 -49.21 37.92
CA PRO A 375 38.93 -48.45 36.69
C PRO A 375 39.90 -48.87 35.59
N THR A 376 39.44 -48.89 34.34
CA THR A 376 40.33 -49.07 33.19
C THR A 376 41.08 -47.77 32.87
N ALA A 377 42.17 -47.85 32.10
CA ALA A 377 42.87 -46.64 31.61
C ALA A 377 41.94 -45.68 30.84
N GLU A 378 40.93 -46.21 30.14
CA GLU A 378 39.91 -45.40 29.47
C GLU A 378 38.97 -44.70 30.47
N ASP A 379 38.65 -45.35 31.59
CA ASP A 379 37.85 -44.78 32.67
C ASP A 379 38.62 -43.67 33.41
N GLU A 380 39.91 -43.86 33.70
CA GLU A 380 40.76 -42.82 34.30
C GLU A 380 40.89 -41.60 33.38
N LYS A 381 41.11 -41.85 32.08
CA LYS A 381 41.10 -40.80 31.06
C LYS A 381 39.74 -40.10 31.00
N ALA A 382 38.64 -40.85 31.11
CA ALA A 382 37.30 -40.29 31.13
C ALA A 382 37.03 -39.48 32.39
N ALA A 383 37.60 -39.83 33.56
CA ALA A 383 37.49 -39.09 34.81
C ALA A 383 38.23 -37.74 34.73
N GLY A 384 39.49 -37.76 34.26
CA GLY A 384 40.31 -36.55 34.07
C GLY A 384 39.89 -35.66 32.90
N ASN A 385 39.07 -36.16 31.97
CA ASN A 385 38.60 -35.41 30.82
C ASN A 385 37.52 -34.38 31.21
N THR A 386 37.89 -33.11 31.25
CA THR A 386 36.98 -31.98 31.51
C THR A 386 36.46 -31.29 30.24
N SER A 387 36.68 -31.90 29.07
CA SER A 387 36.24 -31.34 27.79
C SER A 387 34.72 -31.23 27.70
N ALA A 388 34.28 -30.17 27.01
CA ALA A 388 32.86 -29.88 26.87
C ALA A 388 32.14 -30.93 26.02
N ILE A 389 30.98 -31.41 26.51
CA ILE A 389 30.06 -32.22 25.69
C ILE A 389 29.30 -31.27 24.76
N ARG A 390 29.75 -31.17 23.51
CA ARG A 390 29.16 -30.27 22.51
C ARG A 390 28.03 -30.94 21.73
N PRO A 391 26.88 -30.29 21.57
CA PRO A 391 25.86 -30.76 20.65
C PRO A 391 26.29 -30.54 19.20
N ARG A 392 25.63 -31.23 18.27
CA ARG A 392 25.81 -31.01 16.83
C ARG A 392 25.50 -29.55 16.44
N GLN A 393 26.20 -29.00 15.46
CA GLN A 393 25.92 -27.64 14.96
C GLN A 393 24.55 -27.54 14.26
N ALA A 394 23.92 -26.37 14.38
CA ALA A 394 22.67 -26.07 13.68
C ALA A 394 22.84 -26.03 12.13
N PRO A 395 21.81 -26.39 11.35
CA PRO A 395 21.81 -26.27 9.89
C PRO A 395 22.10 -24.85 9.41
N VAL A 396 22.76 -24.69 8.25
CA VAL A 396 23.18 -23.37 7.71
C VAL A 396 22.00 -22.41 7.53
N LEU A 397 20.89 -22.89 6.97
CA LEU A 397 19.66 -22.11 6.78
C LEU A 397 18.99 -21.65 8.09
N ALA A 398 19.35 -22.25 9.22
CA ALA A 398 18.84 -21.88 10.54
C ALA A 398 19.78 -20.90 11.30
N ARG A 399 20.93 -20.54 10.70
CA ARG A 399 21.88 -19.59 11.30
C ARG A 399 21.34 -18.16 11.23
N ARG A 400 21.56 -17.37 12.29
CA ARG A 400 21.02 -16.00 12.40
C ARG A 400 21.49 -15.10 11.26
N SER A 401 22.76 -15.20 10.87
CA SER A 401 23.36 -14.41 9.80
C SER A 401 22.70 -14.66 8.44
N VAL A 402 22.45 -15.94 8.11
CA VAL A 402 21.82 -16.32 6.83
C VAL A 402 20.37 -15.85 6.74
N VAL A 403 19.61 -15.98 7.84
CA VAL A 403 18.23 -15.46 7.91
C VAL A 403 18.22 -13.94 7.76
N LEU A 404 19.13 -13.23 8.43
CA LEU A 404 19.24 -11.77 8.32
C LEU A 404 19.60 -11.33 6.90
N ALA A 405 20.57 -12.00 6.26
CA ALA A 405 20.96 -11.74 4.88
C ALA A 405 19.80 -11.98 3.90
N MET A 406 19.06 -13.09 4.04
CA MET A 406 17.88 -13.34 3.19
C MET A 406 16.79 -12.29 3.38
N VAL A 407 16.53 -11.84 4.61
CA VAL A 407 15.56 -10.74 4.86
C VAL A 407 16.04 -9.45 4.24
N LEU A 408 17.32 -9.10 4.38
CA LEU A 408 17.90 -7.91 3.74
C LEU A 408 17.84 -7.98 2.21
N VAL A 409 18.03 -9.15 1.60
CA VAL A 409 17.89 -9.31 0.14
C VAL A 409 16.43 -9.21 -0.29
N LEU A 410 15.52 -9.89 0.41
CA LEU A 410 14.09 -9.92 0.07
C LEU A 410 13.37 -8.59 0.32
N VAL A 411 13.84 -7.79 1.28
CA VAL A 411 13.25 -6.49 1.62
C VAL A 411 14.03 -5.34 0.97
N GLY A 412 15.37 -5.39 1.02
CA GLY A 412 16.25 -4.36 0.49
C GLY A 412 16.32 -4.32 -1.03
N GLY A 413 16.25 -5.48 -1.72
CA GLY A 413 16.23 -5.54 -3.17
C GLY A 413 15.04 -4.78 -3.79
N PRO A 414 13.79 -5.08 -3.38
CA PRO A 414 12.61 -4.35 -3.85
C PRO A 414 12.58 -2.88 -3.42
N LEU A 415 13.06 -2.53 -2.23
CA LEU A 415 13.11 -1.13 -1.79
C LEU A 415 14.16 -0.31 -2.56
N ALA A 416 15.29 -0.90 -2.94
CA ALA A 416 16.34 -0.20 -3.68
C ALA A 416 16.01 0.00 -5.17
N THR A 417 15.27 -0.92 -5.79
CA THR A 417 14.95 -0.87 -7.24
C THR A 417 13.50 -0.45 -7.52
N GLY A 418 12.54 -0.93 -6.73
CA GLY A 418 11.13 -0.56 -6.84
C GLY A 418 10.77 0.69 -6.03
N GLY A 419 11.55 1.05 -5.01
CA GLY A 419 11.26 2.20 -4.15
C GLY A 419 11.31 3.54 -4.87
N THR A 420 12.28 3.76 -5.76
CA THR A 420 12.36 4.99 -6.58
C THR A 420 11.29 5.04 -7.66
N TRP A 421 11.04 3.91 -8.34
CA TRP A 421 9.98 3.75 -9.34
C TRP A 421 8.58 4.00 -8.76
N LEU A 422 8.33 3.50 -7.55
CA LEU A 422 7.07 3.67 -6.83
C LEU A 422 6.96 5.06 -6.20
N ALA A 423 8.03 5.58 -5.61
CA ALA A 423 8.05 6.92 -5.01
C ALA A 423 7.81 8.01 -6.05
N ASN A 424 8.41 7.91 -7.24
CA ASN A 424 8.22 8.91 -8.29
C ASN A 424 6.77 8.91 -8.81
N ARG A 425 6.20 7.73 -9.07
CA ARG A 425 4.78 7.62 -9.46
C ARG A 425 3.84 8.08 -8.36
N TRP A 426 4.13 7.77 -7.11
CA TRP A 426 3.31 8.19 -5.98
C TRP A 426 3.35 9.71 -5.78
N ALA A 427 4.52 10.34 -5.90
CA ALA A 427 4.67 11.78 -5.79
C ALA A 427 3.89 12.55 -6.86
N HIS A 428 3.80 12.01 -8.08
CA HIS A 428 3.07 12.61 -9.21
C HIS A 428 1.68 12.00 -9.45
N ASN A 429 1.10 11.35 -8.44
CA ASN A 429 -0.23 10.72 -8.47
C ASN A 429 -0.49 9.77 -9.67
N CYS A 430 0.55 9.13 -10.22
CA CYS A 430 0.47 8.35 -11.45
C CYS A 430 0.62 6.84 -11.20
N LEU A 431 -0.15 6.32 -10.24
CA LEU A 431 -0.22 4.89 -9.99
C LEU A 431 -1.30 4.24 -10.86
N PRO A 432 -1.09 3.01 -11.35
CA PRO A 432 -2.14 2.27 -12.02
C PRO A 432 -3.38 2.18 -11.13
N HIS A 433 -4.51 2.64 -11.65
CA HIS A 433 -5.77 2.61 -10.94
C HIS A 433 -6.63 1.45 -11.45
N VAL A 434 -7.47 0.90 -10.58
CA VAL A 434 -8.33 -0.27 -10.91
C VAL A 434 -9.75 0.18 -11.29
N SER A 435 -10.04 1.49 -11.30
CA SER A 435 -11.34 1.99 -11.74
C SER A 435 -11.44 1.99 -13.26
N SER A 436 -12.65 1.74 -13.79
CA SER A 436 -12.92 1.75 -15.24
C SER A 436 -12.81 3.14 -15.88
N GLY A 437 -12.83 4.20 -15.07
CA GLY A 437 -12.80 5.60 -15.51
C GLY A 437 -11.41 6.24 -15.54
N ILE A 438 -10.37 5.53 -15.10
CA ILE A 438 -9.00 6.05 -15.02
C ILE A 438 -8.05 5.07 -15.70
N ALA A 439 -7.37 5.54 -16.74
CA ALA A 439 -6.30 4.78 -17.40
C ALA A 439 -5.10 5.69 -17.63
N VAL A 440 -4.04 5.48 -16.84
CA VAL A 440 -2.84 6.32 -16.85
C VAL A 440 -1.57 5.50 -16.89
N LYS A 441 -0.53 6.08 -17.49
CA LYS A 441 0.80 5.48 -17.61
C LYS A 441 1.85 6.55 -17.45
N TRP A 442 2.84 6.23 -16.62
CA TRP A 442 4.06 7.01 -16.51
C TRP A 442 4.94 6.76 -17.74
N THR A 443 5.15 7.79 -18.56
CA THR A 443 5.95 7.71 -19.79
C THR A 443 6.99 8.83 -19.79
N GLY A 444 8.28 8.48 -19.82
CA GLY A 444 9.36 9.45 -19.61
C GLY A 444 9.33 9.97 -18.18
N ASP A 445 8.97 11.24 -18.02
CA ASP A 445 8.90 12.03 -16.79
C ASP A 445 7.50 12.57 -16.48
N GLU A 446 6.48 12.09 -17.21
CA GLU A 446 5.12 12.61 -17.12
C GLU A 446 4.05 11.52 -17.01
N CYS A 447 2.91 11.88 -16.42
CA CYS A 447 1.75 11.02 -16.32
C CYS A 447 0.75 11.31 -17.43
N VAL A 448 0.61 10.39 -18.37
CA VAL A 448 -0.29 10.53 -19.53
C VAL A 448 -1.41 9.48 -19.51
N GLY A 449 -2.51 9.76 -20.21
CA GLY A 449 -3.70 8.91 -20.23
C GLY A 449 -4.99 9.71 -20.08
N TYR A 450 -6.03 9.13 -19.50
CA TYR A 450 -7.29 9.83 -19.22
C TYR A 450 -7.85 9.54 -17.82
N SER A 451 -8.73 10.42 -17.37
CA SER A 451 -9.50 10.32 -16.13
C SER A 451 -10.88 10.96 -16.29
N ASP A 452 -11.92 10.34 -15.72
CA ASP A 452 -13.24 10.93 -15.51
C ASP A 452 -13.63 11.10 -14.03
N ASP A 453 -12.69 10.82 -13.10
CA ASP A 453 -12.91 10.85 -11.65
C ASP A 453 -11.81 11.61 -10.87
N SER A 454 -12.22 12.23 -9.76
CA SER A 454 -11.35 13.01 -8.86
C SER A 454 -10.23 12.22 -8.17
N ALA A 455 -10.24 10.89 -8.21
CA ALA A 455 -9.11 10.06 -7.75
C ALA A 455 -7.85 10.28 -8.59
N MET A 456 -8.00 10.75 -9.84
CA MET A 456 -6.90 11.13 -10.72
C MET A 456 -7.17 12.48 -11.37
N VAL A 457 -6.38 13.48 -10.97
CA VAL A 457 -6.36 14.82 -11.54
C VAL A 457 -4.98 15.04 -12.17
N PHE A 458 -4.94 15.61 -13.36
CA PHE A 458 -3.68 15.94 -14.04
C PHE A 458 -3.21 17.33 -13.61
N SER A 459 -1.90 17.54 -13.46
CA SER A 459 -1.25 18.72 -12.84
C SER A 459 -1.13 18.67 -11.31
N THR A 460 0.07 19.02 -10.82
CA THR A 460 0.38 19.16 -9.39
C THR A 460 0.64 20.62 -9.00
N GLU A 461 0.67 21.54 -9.96
CA GLU A 461 1.23 22.89 -9.77
C GLU A 461 0.17 24.01 -9.87
N SER A 462 -0.97 23.76 -10.54
CA SER A 462 -2.03 24.76 -10.71
C SER A 462 -3.32 24.42 -9.95
N ASP A 463 -3.60 25.20 -8.90
CA ASP A 463 -4.82 25.10 -8.11
C ASP A 463 -6.09 25.38 -8.94
N ARG A 464 -6.03 26.31 -9.91
CA ARG A 464 -7.15 26.63 -10.79
C ARG A 464 -7.51 25.45 -11.68
N LEU A 465 -6.50 24.83 -12.29
CA LEU A 465 -6.67 23.66 -13.15
C LEU A 465 -7.21 22.46 -12.36
N ASN A 466 -6.68 22.22 -11.16
CA ASN A 466 -7.13 21.13 -10.28
C ASN A 466 -8.59 21.31 -9.84
N ARG A 467 -9.00 22.54 -9.52
CA ARG A 467 -10.40 22.87 -9.22
C ARG A 467 -11.32 22.67 -10.42
N ALA A 468 -10.91 23.13 -11.61
CA ALA A 468 -11.71 22.98 -12.83
C ALA A 468 -11.97 21.49 -13.16
N GLN A 469 -10.93 20.64 -13.12
CA GLN A 469 -11.08 19.18 -13.30
C GLN A 469 -11.98 18.55 -12.24
N THR A 470 -11.79 18.89 -10.97
CA THR A 470 -12.63 18.35 -9.88
C THR A 470 -14.09 18.76 -10.02
N ALA A 471 -14.36 19.98 -10.51
CA ALA A 471 -15.70 20.47 -10.77
C ALA A 471 -16.38 19.69 -11.91
N ILE A 472 -15.64 19.40 -12.99
CA ILE A 472 -16.08 18.52 -14.08
C ILE A 472 -16.44 17.13 -13.55
N PHE A 473 -15.53 16.50 -12.79
CA PHE A 473 -15.76 15.15 -12.25
C PHE A 473 -16.93 15.09 -11.27
N THR A 474 -17.18 16.18 -10.54
CA THR A 474 -18.38 16.28 -9.69
C THR A 474 -19.66 16.29 -10.53
N MET A 475 -19.65 16.95 -11.69
CA MET A 475 -20.78 16.94 -12.61
C MET A 475 -20.90 15.63 -13.41
N ASN A 476 -19.81 14.89 -13.64
CA ASN A 476 -19.85 13.53 -14.18
C ASN A 476 -20.67 12.62 -13.25
N ARG A 477 -20.37 12.63 -11.94
CA ARG A 477 -21.09 11.84 -10.94
C ARG A 477 -22.57 12.21 -10.85
N GLU A 478 -22.90 13.50 -10.98
CA GLU A 478 -24.30 13.93 -11.01
C GLU A 478 -25.02 13.45 -12.29
N ALA A 479 -24.36 13.46 -13.45
CA ALA A 479 -24.93 12.87 -14.66
C ALA A 479 -25.17 11.37 -14.53
N GLU A 480 -24.20 10.61 -14.00
CA GLU A 480 -24.37 9.18 -13.76
C GLU A 480 -25.53 8.91 -12.81
N LYS A 481 -25.59 9.61 -11.69
CA LYS A 481 -26.70 9.50 -10.74
C LYS A 481 -28.07 9.79 -11.39
N GLN A 482 -28.15 10.78 -12.26
CA GLN A 482 -29.39 11.10 -12.96
C GLN A 482 -29.73 10.11 -14.06
N PHE A 483 -28.73 9.51 -14.70
CA PHE A 483 -28.91 8.44 -15.66
C PHE A 483 -29.38 7.15 -14.96
N ASP A 484 -28.81 6.79 -13.81
CA ASP A 484 -29.24 5.66 -13.00
C ASP A 484 -30.70 5.80 -12.53
N GLN A 485 -31.12 7.02 -12.21
CA GLN A 485 -32.51 7.33 -11.84
C GLN A 485 -33.47 7.30 -13.04
N ASN A 486 -33.01 7.65 -14.24
CA ASN A 486 -33.80 7.61 -15.45
C ASN A 486 -32.95 7.21 -16.68
N PRO A 487 -32.77 5.90 -16.93
CA PRO A 487 -31.95 5.41 -18.03
C PRO A 487 -32.49 5.76 -19.43
N GLY A 488 -33.72 6.26 -19.52
CA GLY A 488 -34.31 6.75 -20.78
C GLY A 488 -33.76 8.11 -21.23
N ARG A 489 -33.00 8.81 -20.37
CA ARG A 489 -32.35 10.08 -20.74
C ARG A 489 -31.14 9.81 -21.64
N PRO A 490 -30.93 10.60 -22.71
CA PRO A 490 -29.69 10.50 -23.47
C PRO A 490 -28.50 10.87 -22.58
N TYR A 491 -27.50 10.00 -22.49
CA TYR A 491 -26.31 10.17 -21.65
C TYR A 491 -25.04 9.95 -22.48
N PHE A 492 -24.39 11.03 -22.92
CA PHE A 492 -23.22 10.90 -23.78
C PHE A 492 -21.97 11.45 -23.12
N SER A 493 -20.82 11.03 -23.63
CA SER A 493 -19.51 11.49 -23.17
C SER A 493 -18.71 12.14 -24.29
N VAL A 494 -17.87 13.09 -23.90
CA VAL A 494 -16.83 13.66 -24.78
C VAL A 494 -15.49 13.60 -24.07
N VAL A 495 -14.43 13.43 -24.85
CA VAL A 495 -13.06 13.50 -24.34
C VAL A 495 -12.55 14.93 -24.55
N TYR A 496 -12.17 15.62 -23.48
CA TYR A 496 -11.38 16.85 -23.56
C TYR A 496 -9.89 16.48 -23.54
N PHE A 497 -9.18 16.72 -24.64
CA PHE A 497 -7.80 16.29 -24.84
C PHE A 497 -6.85 17.49 -24.91
N ALA A 498 -5.90 17.62 -23.98
CA ALA A 498 -4.99 18.77 -23.90
C ALA A 498 -3.64 18.40 -23.24
N ALA A 499 -2.68 19.33 -23.23
CA ALA A 499 -1.40 19.18 -22.54
C ALA A 499 -1.51 19.51 -21.03
N LEU A 500 -1.75 18.49 -20.20
CA LEU A 500 -2.03 18.64 -18.77
C LEU A 500 -0.85 18.21 -17.86
N SER A 501 0.32 17.96 -18.43
CA SER A 501 1.53 17.57 -17.67
C SER A 501 2.04 18.73 -16.81
N ALA A 502 2.67 18.42 -15.67
CA ALA A 502 3.20 19.42 -14.75
C ALA A 502 4.20 20.39 -15.43
N ASN A 503 4.99 19.91 -16.39
CA ASN A 503 6.00 20.70 -17.08
C ASN A 503 5.44 21.66 -18.15
N SER A 504 4.12 21.69 -18.38
CA SER A 504 3.51 22.53 -19.42
C SER A 504 3.45 24.02 -19.12
N GLY A 505 3.87 24.40 -17.90
CA GLY A 505 3.94 25.80 -17.48
C GLY A 505 2.60 26.36 -17.02
N GLN A 506 2.67 27.44 -16.24
CA GLN A 506 1.52 28.11 -15.64
C GLN A 506 0.55 28.66 -16.69
N GLU A 507 1.06 29.22 -17.79
CA GLU A 507 0.27 29.85 -18.85
C GLU A 507 -0.65 28.84 -19.55
N THR A 508 -0.09 27.68 -19.91
CA THR A 508 -0.86 26.56 -20.49
C THR A 508 -1.92 26.06 -19.49
N ALA A 509 -1.57 25.95 -18.21
CA ALA A 509 -2.51 25.52 -17.17
C ALA A 509 -3.67 26.51 -16.99
N GLU A 510 -3.44 27.82 -17.11
CA GLU A 510 -4.47 28.85 -17.05
C GLU A 510 -5.39 28.80 -18.28
N ALA A 511 -4.84 28.70 -19.49
CA ALA A 511 -5.62 28.59 -20.72
C ALA A 511 -6.51 27.33 -20.74
N ILE A 512 -5.98 26.19 -20.30
CA ILE A 512 -6.74 24.94 -20.17
C ILE A 512 -7.82 25.06 -19.11
N SER A 513 -7.55 25.75 -18.00
CA SER A 513 -8.55 25.98 -16.96
C SER A 513 -9.76 26.73 -17.51
N GLU A 514 -9.55 27.75 -18.34
CA GLU A 514 -10.64 28.49 -18.99
C GLU A 514 -11.51 27.58 -19.88
N GLU A 515 -10.91 26.69 -20.65
CA GLU A 515 -11.66 25.73 -21.48
C GLU A 515 -12.48 24.78 -20.61
N LEU A 516 -11.90 24.23 -19.53
CA LEU A 516 -12.63 23.37 -18.59
C LEU A 516 -13.75 24.11 -17.85
N GLU A 517 -13.55 25.38 -17.51
CA GLU A 517 -14.59 26.23 -16.91
C GLU A 517 -15.77 26.41 -17.88
N GLY A 518 -15.51 26.66 -19.17
CA GLY A 518 -16.52 26.73 -20.22
C GLY A 518 -17.31 25.43 -20.38
N ILE A 519 -16.60 24.29 -20.42
CA ILE A 519 -17.19 22.95 -20.45
C ILE A 519 -18.07 22.72 -19.22
N TRP A 520 -17.57 23.08 -18.03
CA TRP A 520 -18.30 22.91 -16.78
C TRP A 520 -19.59 23.71 -16.74
N ILE A 521 -19.60 24.95 -17.23
CA ILE A 521 -20.82 25.77 -17.30
C ILE A 521 -21.90 25.02 -18.08
N ARG A 522 -21.54 24.49 -19.25
CA ARG A 522 -22.49 23.76 -20.09
C ARG A 522 -22.91 22.42 -19.48
N GLN A 523 -21.95 21.70 -18.92
CA GLN A 523 -22.18 20.43 -18.24
C GLN A 523 -23.16 20.59 -17.07
N LYS A 524 -22.95 21.59 -16.20
CA LYS A 524 -23.85 21.88 -15.08
C LYS A 524 -25.25 22.24 -15.57
N GLN A 525 -25.37 23.12 -16.56
CA GLN A 525 -26.68 23.52 -17.13
C GLN A 525 -27.54 22.31 -17.52
N TRP A 526 -26.94 21.28 -18.12
CA TRP A 526 -27.67 20.09 -18.54
C TRP A 526 -27.83 19.05 -17.45
N ASN A 527 -26.76 18.78 -16.70
CA ASN A 527 -26.76 17.76 -15.67
C ASN A 527 -27.58 18.16 -14.45
N THR A 528 -27.92 19.44 -14.26
CA THR A 528 -28.85 19.86 -13.19
C THR A 528 -30.21 20.30 -13.72
N HIS A 529 -30.48 20.17 -15.03
CA HIS A 529 -31.73 20.62 -15.60
C HIS A 529 -32.89 19.73 -15.09
N PRO A 530 -33.98 20.31 -14.54
CA PRO A 530 -35.12 19.53 -14.03
C PRO A 530 -35.90 18.72 -15.08
N SER A 531 -35.57 18.84 -16.37
CA SER A 531 -36.28 18.12 -17.43
C SER A 531 -35.97 16.62 -17.39
N ARG A 532 -37.02 15.79 -17.33
CA ARG A 532 -36.92 14.32 -17.37
C ARG A 532 -36.45 13.77 -18.72
N GLU A 533 -36.41 14.59 -19.77
CA GLU A 533 -36.00 14.22 -21.13
C GLU A 533 -34.68 14.89 -21.57
N GLY A 534 -34.10 15.72 -20.70
CA GLY A 534 -32.87 16.46 -20.99
C GLY A 534 -31.65 15.55 -21.10
N THR A 535 -30.75 15.88 -22.02
CA THR A 535 -29.49 15.17 -22.22
C THR A 535 -28.56 15.33 -21.02
N LEU A 536 -27.78 14.29 -20.73
CA LEU A 536 -26.75 14.23 -19.70
C LEU A 536 -25.38 14.15 -20.36
N LEU A 537 -24.41 14.84 -19.77
CA LEU A 537 -23.03 14.94 -20.27
C LEU A 537 -22.03 14.44 -19.22
N ARG A 538 -21.21 13.46 -19.63
CA ARG A 538 -19.95 13.12 -18.96
C ARG A 538 -18.78 13.68 -19.76
N VAL A 539 -17.76 14.19 -19.08
CA VAL A 539 -16.54 14.70 -19.70
C VAL A 539 -15.36 13.89 -19.19
N ILE A 540 -14.62 13.31 -20.12
CA ILE A 540 -13.41 12.53 -19.84
C ILE A 540 -12.23 13.43 -20.17
N ILE A 541 -11.31 13.60 -19.23
CA ILE A 541 -10.15 14.50 -19.41
C ILE A 541 -8.94 13.65 -19.79
N ALA A 542 -8.29 13.96 -20.90
CA ALA A 542 -7.12 13.25 -21.40
C ALA A 542 -5.89 14.16 -21.45
N ASN A 543 -4.76 13.66 -20.93
CA ASN A 543 -3.47 14.33 -20.95
C ASN A 543 -2.59 13.82 -22.10
N GLY A 544 -2.34 14.68 -23.07
CA GLY A 544 -1.47 14.45 -24.23
C GLY A 544 0.03 14.63 -23.97
N GLY A 545 0.43 14.83 -22.71
CA GLY A 545 1.81 15.12 -22.35
C GLY A 545 2.16 16.59 -22.58
N ASP A 546 3.37 16.98 -22.19
CA ASP A 546 3.84 18.34 -22.33
C ASP A 546 3.87 18.77 -23.80
N SER A 547 3.27 19.93 -24.09
CA SER A 547 3.10 20.48 -25.44
C SER A 547 2.49 19.48 -26.43
N MET A 548 1.65 18.56 -25.97
CA MET A 548 1.01 17.50 -26.78
C MET A 548 1.99 16.47 -27.38
N ARG A 549 3.25 16.39 -26.91
CA ARG A 549 4.27 15.46 -27.45
C ARG A 549 3.95 13.97 -27.28
N LYS A 550 2.95 13.61 -26.47
CA LYS A 550 2.45 12.23 -26.30
C LYS A 550 1.06 12.04 -26.90
N ALA A 551 0.51 13.01 -27.62
CA ALA A 551 -0.86 12.95 -28.13
C ALA A 551 -1.11 11.71 -28.98
N ASN A 552 -0.18 11.37 -29.86
CA ASN A 552 -0.25 10.17 -30.69
C ASN A 552 -0.27 8.87 -29.85
N THR A 553 0.64 8.76 -28.86
CA THR A 553 0.69 7.61 -27.95
C THR A 553 -0.57 7.49 -27.10
N VAL A 554 -1.08 8.61 -26.56
CA VAL A 554 -2.29 8.61 -25.73
C VAL A 554 -3.52 8.21 -26.53
N THR A 555 -3.59 8.65 -27.78
CA THR A 555 -4.65 8.27 -28.71
C THR A 555 -4.65 6.76 -28.96
N GLU A 556 -3.50 6.19 -29.30
CA GLU A 556 -3.36 4.77 -29.64
C GLU A 556 -3.53 3.84 -28.42
N ASP A 557 -2.84 4.13 -27.32
CA ASP A 557 -2.77 3.26 -26.14
C ASP A 557 -4.03 3.37 -25.26
N PHE A 558 -4.76 4.51 -25.30
CA PHE A 558 -5.84 4.78 -24.34
C PHE A 558 -7.16 5.21 -24.99
N LEU A 559 -7.16 6.23 -25.86
CA LEU A 559 -8.42 6.78 -26.37
C LEU A 559 -9.12 5.81 -27.34
N ILE A 560 -8.42 5.23 -28.31
CA ILE A 560 -9.01 4.26 -29.25
C ILE A 560 -9.63 3.07 -28.49
N PRO A 561 -8.93 2.44 -27.51
CA PRO A 561 -9.54 1.43 -26.63
C PRO A 561 -10.79 1.94 -25.89
N LEU A 562 -10.73 3.12 -25.26
CA LEU A 562 -11.88 3.73 -24.57
C LEU A 562 -13.09 3.88 -25.49
N PHE A 563 -12.87 4.36 -26.72
CA PHE A 563 -13.91 4.48 -27.73
C PHE A 563 -14.43 3.10 -28.19
N ARG A 564 -13.61 2.07 -28.26
CA ARG A 564 -14.11 0.72 -28.61
C ARG A 564 -14.95 0.11 -27.49
N ASP A 565 -14.57 0.35 -26.24
CA ASP A 565 -15.20 -0.25 -25.07
C ASP A 565 -16.48 0.49 -24.63
N ASP A 566 -16.53 1.82 -24.80
CA ASP A 566 -17.68 2.63 -24.38
C ASP A 566 -18.35 3.36 -25.58
N PRO A 567 -19.53 2.87 -26.03
CA PRO A 567 -20.25 3.47 -27.16
C PRO A 567 -20.88 4.83 -26.85
N ASN A 568 -20.99 5.23 -25.57
CA ASN A 568 -21.54 6.53 -25.19
C ASN A 568 -20.51 7.66 -25.33
N VAL A 569 -19.22 7.34 -25.50
CA VAL A 569 -18.19 8.34 -25.80
C VAL A 569 -18.27 8.68 -27.28
N LEU A 570 -18.69 9.91 -27.60
CA LEU A 570 -19.06 10.30 -28.97
C LEU A 570 -17.95 10.93 -29.77
N GLY A 571 -17.00 11.59 -29.12
CA GLY A 571 -15.87 12.20 -29.81
C GLY A 571 -14.97 13.00 -28.90
N VAL A 572 -14.05 13.72 -29.52
CA VAL A 572 -13.00 14.50 -28.86
C VAL A 572 -13.26 15.99 -29.06
N ILE A 573 -12.94 16.79 -28.05
CA ILE A 573 -12.82 18.25 -28.08
C ILE A 573 -11.44 18.67 -27.56
N GLY A 574 -10.97 19.86 -27.92
CA GLY A 574 -9.71 20.42 -27.43
C GLY A 574 -8.59 20.38 -28.47
N MET A 575 -7.54 19.60 -28.18
CA MET A 575 -6.31 19.35 -28.96
C MET A 575 -5.15 20.35 -28.74
N ASP A 576 -5.35 21.40 -27.95
CA ASP A 576 -4.38 22.40 -27.45
C ASP A 576 -3.43 23.03 -28.48
N ARG A 577 -2.48 22.28 -29.05
CA ARG A 577 -1.39 22.80 -29.91
C ARG A 577 -1.28 22.04 -31.24
N THR A 578 -1.00 22.80 -32.30
CA THR A 578 -0.74 22.27 -33.65
C THR A 578 0.71 21.80 -33.72
N VAL A 579 0.94 20.55 -33.32
CA VAL A 579 2.22 19.85 -33.45
C VAL A 579 2.03 18.55 -34.24
N THR A 580 3.12 17.98 -34.75
CA THR A 580 3.08 16.76 -35.58
C THR A 580 2.35 15.60 -34.88
N GLU A 581 2.55 15.44 -33.58
CA GLU A 581 1.91 14.40 -32.78
C GLU A 581 0.39 14.61 -32.65
N THR A 582 -0.08 15.85 -32.59
CA THR A 582 -1.51 16.20 -32.61
C THR A 582 -2.12 15.89 -33.98
N GLU A 583 -1.43 16.20 -35.07
CA GLU A 583 -1.87 15.87 -36.43
C GLU A 583 -2.02 14.35 -36.62
N GLN A 584 -1.06 13.57 -36.11
CA GLN A 584 -1.11 12.11 -36.11
C GLN A 584 -2.29 11.58 -35.27
N ALA A 585 -2.55 12.19 -34.11
CA ALA A 585 -3.70 11.85 -33.28
C ALA A 585 -5.03 12.11 -34.02
N ILE A 586 -5.17 13.27 -34.69
CA ILE A 586 -6.36 13.61 -35.50
C ILE A 586 -6.56 12.58 -36.61
N TRP A 587 -5.49 12.23 -37.33
CA TRP A 587 -5.54 11.25 -38.41
C TRP A 587 -5.98 9.86 -37.89
N LYS A 588 -5.43 9.38 -36.77
CA LYS A 588 -5.80 8.09 -36.17
C LYS A 588 -7.25 8.07 -35.67
N LEU A 589 -7.69 9.12 -34.96
CA LEU A 589 -9.08 9.25 -34.52
C LEU A 589 -10.04 9.25 -35.72
N GLY A 590 -9.66 9.94 -36.79
CA GLY A 590 -10.38 9.95 -38.07
C GLY A 590 -10.49 8.57 -38.72
N GLY A 591 -9.42 7.78 -38.68
CA GLY A 591 -9.40 6.41 -39.18
C GLY A 591 -10.39 5.47 -38.48
N GLU A 592 -10.72 5.76 -37.22
CA GLU A 592 -11.72 5.03 -36.43
C GLU A 592 -13.13 5.67 -36.50
N GLY A 593 -13.32 6.69 -37.35
CA GLY A 593 -14.59 7.41 -37.50
C GLY A 593 -14.97 8.27 -36.29
N ILE A 594 -14.00 8.61 -35.44
CA ILE A 594 -14.24 9.42 -34.24
C ILE A 594 -14.22 10.90 -34.64
N PRO A 595 -15.29 11.67 -34.38
CA PRO A 595 -15.28 13.10 -34.62
C PRO A 595 -14.39 13.84 -33.63
N VAL A 596 -13.73 14.89 -34.13
CA VAL A 596 -12.87 15.79 -33.34
C VAL A 596 -13.33 17.21 -33.59
N ILE A 597 -13.58 17.99 -32.53
CA ILE A 597 -13.81 19.43 -32.60
C ILE A 597 -12.66 20.15 -31.90
N ALA A 598 -11.71 20.66 -32.69
CA ALA A 598 -10.59 21.42 -32.14
C ALA A 598 -11.04 22.80 -31.63
N THR A 599 -10.51 23.22 -30.48
CA THR A 599 -10.80 24.53 -29.87
C THR A 599 -9.79 25.60 -30.27
N THR A 600 -8.56 25.22 -30.63
CA THR A 600 -7.43 26.17 -30.75
C THR A 600 -6.59 26.00 -32.01
N LEU A 601 -6.81 24.94 -32.80
CA LEU A 601 -5.92 24.63 -33.92
C LEU A 601 -6.32 25.41 -35.19
N THR A 602 -5.39 26.20 -35.72
CA THR A 602 -5.59 27.12 -36.86
C THR A 602 -4.84 26.70 -38.13
N GLY A 603 -4.14 25.56 -38.13
CA GLY A 603 -3.38 25.07 -39.27
C GLY A 603 -4.28 24.83 -40.51
N PRO A 604 -3.97 25.40 -41.68
CA PRO A 604 -4.88 25.38 -42.83
C PRO A 604 -5.08 23.98 -43.45
N HIS A 605 -4.15 23.05 -43.23
CA HIS A 605 -4.22 21.67 -43.74
C HIS A 605 -4.99 20.71 -42.82
N LEU A 606 -5.32 21.11 -41.59
CA LEU A 606 -5.91 20.22 -40.59
C LEU A 606 -7.25 19.58 -41.02
N PRO A 607 -8.18 20.30 -41.69
CA PRO A 607 -9.38 19.67 -42.23
C PRO A 607 -9.10 18.56 -43.25
N GLY A 608 -7.95 18.61 -43.93
CA GLY A 608 -7.51 17.57 -44.87
C GLY A 608 -7.08 16.26 -44.20
N LEU A 609 -6.75 16.27 -42.91
CA LEU A 609 -6.25 15.09 -42.19
C LEU A 609 -7.33 14.03 -41.93
N SER A 610 -8.58 14.43 -41.73
CA SER A 610 -9.70 13.53 -41.46
C SER A 610 -11.02 14.12 -41.93
N ALA A 611 -11.91 13.29 -42.48
CA ALA A 611 -13.28 13.65 -42.83
C ALA A 611 -14.13 14.05 -41.59
N THR A 612 -13.80 13.52 -40.42
CA THR A 612 -14.51 13.73 -39.15
C THR A 612 -13.89 14.82 -38.27
N TYR A 613 -12.88 15.54 -38.79
CA TYR A 613 -12.29 16.68 -38.10
C TYR A 613 -13.07 17.97 -38.38
N PHE A 614 -13.29 18.73 -37.32
CA PHE A 614 -13.88 20.06 -37.30
C PHE A 614 -13.04 20.98 -36.38
N SER A 615 -13.03 22.27 -36.64
CA SER A 615 -12.38 23.26 -35.75
C SER A 615 -13.28 24.45 -35.51
N LEU A 616 -13.33 24.93 -34.27
CA LEU A 616 -13.97 26.22 -33.96
C LEU A 616 -13.05 27.40 -34.19
N ALA A 617 -11.75 27.16 -34.17
CA ALA A 617 -10.75 28.16 -34.50
C ALA A 617 -10.77 28.41 -36.03
N PRO A 618 -10.87 29.67 -36.46
CA PRO A 618 -10.65 30.03 -37.85
C PRO A 618 -9.23 29.68 -38.31
N GLY A 619 -9.06 29.30 -39.57
CA GLY A 619 -7.73 28.99 -40.10
C GLY A 619 -6.82 30.23 -40.21
N ASN A 620 -5.51 30.00 -40.23
CA ASN A 620 -4.49 31.03 -40.40
C ASN A 620 -4.69 31.85 -41.71
N ASP A 621 -5.29 31.25 -42.73
CA ASP A 621 -5.71 31.93 -43.97
C ASP A 621 -6.74 33.03 -43.69
N GLN A 622 -7.72 32.77 -42.82
CA GLN A 622 -8.76 33.74 -42.45
C GLN A 622 -8.18 34.87 -41.61
N GLN A 623 -7.27 34.55 -40.68
CA GLN A 623 -6.55 35.55 -39.89
C GLN A 623 -5.67 36.44 -40.76
N ALA A 624 -4.99 35.88 -41.75
CA ALA A 624 -4.19 36.65 -42.69
C ALA A 624 -5.03 37.61 -43.53
N MET A 625 -6.20 37.16 -44.02
CA MET A 625 -7.15 38.03 -44.72
C MET A 625 -7.71 39.14 -43.82
N LEU A 626 -8.04 38.83 -42.55
CA LEU A 626 -8.45 39.85 -41.57
C LEU A 626 -7.37 40.95 -41.43
N MET A 627 -6.10 40.55 -41.31
CA MET A 627 -4.99 41.49 -41.19
C MET A 627 -4.78 42.32 -42.44
N ARG A 628 -4.96 41.72 -43.63
CA ARG A 628 -4.94 42.45 -44.91
C ARG A 628 -5.99 43.55 -44.94
N GLU A 629 -7.23 43.19 -44.65
CA GLU A 629 -8.34 44.14 -44.66
C GLU A 629 -8.20 45.22 -43.59
N PHE A 630 -7.74 44.86 -42.39
CA PHE A 630 -7.49 45.83 -41.33
C PHE A 630 -6.43 46.84 -41.74
N THR A 631 -5.31 46.36 -42.31
CA THR A 631 -4.21 47.20 -42.78
C THR A 631 -4.66 48.13 -43.90
N ASP A 632 -5.46 47.62 -44.84
CA ASP A 632 -6.05 48.41 -45.92
C ASP A 632 -7.02 49.48 -45.37
N SER A 633 -7.85 49.14 -44.38
CA SER A 633 -8.77 50.09 -43.74
C SER A 633 -8.05 51.23 -42.99
N LYS A 634 -6.83 50.95 -42.51
CA LYS A 634 -5.96 51.93 -41.84
C LYS A 634 -5.06 52.69 -42.81
N GLN A 635 -5.02 52.31 -44.10
CA GLN A 635 -4.06 52.81 -45.08
C GLN A 635 -2.60 52.70 -44.57
N ALA A 636 -2.31 51.62 -43.85
CA ALA A 636 -1.03 51.42 -43.17
C ALA A 636 -0.15 50.39 -43.90
N LYS A 637 1.13 50.31 -43.52
CA LYS A 637 2.04 49.25 -43.97
C LYS A 637 2.19 48.17 -42.89
N LEU A 638 2.22 46.91 -43.30
CA LEU A 638 2.41 45.77 -42.40
C LEU A 638 3.90 45.44 -42.24
N THR A 639 4.36 45.34 -40.99
CA THR A 639 5.60 44.63 -40.64
C THR A 639 5.26 43.50 -39.68
N VAL A 640 5.72 42.29 -40.00
CA VAL A 640 5.54 41.09 -39.17
C VAL A 640 6.75 40.94 -38.26
N TYR A 641 6.49 40.77 -36.97
CA TYR A 641 7.47 40.57 -35.91
C TYR A 641 7.27 39.16 -35.36
N ARG A 642 8.32 38.34 -35.36
CA ARG A 642 8.25 36.99 -34.81
C ARG A 642 9.52 36.58 -34.04
N PRO A 643 9.39 35.81 -32.96
CA PRO A 643 10.53 35.06 -32.45
C PRO A 643 10.93 33.98 -33.46
N LYS A 644 12.17 33.53 -33.38
CA LYS A 644 12.64 32.36 -34.12
C LYS A 644 11.80 31.13 -33.68
N PRO A 645 11.20 30.38 -34.62
CA PRO A 645 10.31 29.29 -34.27
C PRO A 645 11.08 28.10 -33.66
N ASP A 646 10.45 27.44 -32.68
CA ASP A 646 10.96 26.20 -32.11
C ASP A 646 10.95 25.06 -33.14
N PRO A 647 11.92 24.11 -33.08
CA PRO A 647 11.90 22.93 -33.93
C PRO A 647 10.61 22.12 -33.75
N GLY A 648 9.79 22.02 -34.81
CA GLY A 648 8.55 21.24 -34.82
C GLY A 648 7.27 22.05 -34.58
N ASP A 649 7.35 23.35 -34.28
CA ASP A 649 6.19 24.23 -34.23
C ASP A 649 5.81 24.72 -35.63
N THR A 650 4.73 24.18 -36.20
CA THR A 650 4.26 24.53 -37.55
C THR A 650 3.29 25.70 -37.54
N TYR A 651 2.81 26.15 -36.37
CA TYR A 651 1.82 27.22 -36.28
C TYR A 651 2.35 28.55 -36.84
N VAL A 652 3.44 29.08 -36.27
CA VAL A 652 4.01 30.38 -36.67
C VAL A 652 4.44 30.37 -38.15
N ALA A 653 4.97 29.24 -38.63
CA ALA A 653 5.39 29.08 -40.01
C ALA A 653 4.21 29.13 -41.00
N THR A 654 3.10 28.45 -40.68
CA THR A 654 1.90 28.46 -41.54
C THR A 654 1.17 29.80 -41.49
N LEU A 655 1.17 30.50 -40.34
CA LEU A 655 0.63 31.86 -40.24
C LEU A 655 1.42 32.86 -41.09
N LEU A 656 2.75 32.82 -41.03
CA LEU A 656 3.58 33.69 -41.87
C LEU A 656 3.33 33.43 -43.37
N THR A 657 3.28 32.15 -43.76
CA THR A 657 2.97 31.76 -45.15
C THR A 657 1.62 32.32 -45.60
N ALA A 658 0.60 32.24 -44.73
CA ALA A 658 -0.73 32.78 -45.03
C ALA A 658 -0.71 34.31 -45.16
N ILE A 659 0.04 35.02 -44.32
CA ILE A 659 0.22 36.49 -44.40
C ILE A 659 0.91 36.88 -45.70
N GLU A 660 2.01 36.23 -46.06
CA GLU A 660 2.72 36.50 -47.32
C GLU A 660 1.80 36.30 -48.54
N GLN A 661 0.97 35.24 -48.52
CA GLN A 661 -0.01 34.98 -49.57
C GLN A 661 -1.12 36.03 -49.62
N ALA A 662 -1.67 36.44 -48.48
CA ALA A 662 -2.75 37.43 -48.41
C ALA A 662 -2.32 38.85 -48.84
N PHE A 663 -1.03 39.17 -48.74
CA PHE A 663 -0.48 40.48 -49.12
C PHE A 663 0.18 40.50 -50.52
N ALA A 664 0.29 39.35 -51.19
CA ALA A 664 0.85 39.25 -52.53
C ALA A 664 0.10 40.13 -53.55
N PRO A 665 0.80 40.76 -54.53
CA PRO A 665 2.24 40.67 -54.79
C PRO A 665 3.10 41.62 -53.93
N THR A 666 2.51 42.33 -52.96
CA THR A 666 3.27 43.25 -52.09
C THR A 666 4.07 42.46 -51.07
N ALA A 667 5.39 42.61 -51.06
CA ALA A 667 6.24 41.95 -50.08
C ALA A 667 5.97 42.53 -48.67
N VAL A 668 5.79 41.63 -47.70
CA VAL A 668 5.66 41.98 -46.28
C VAL A 668 7.06 41.97 -45.65
N ARG A 669 7.39 43.00 -44.86
CA ARG A 669 8.63 43.02 -44.11
C ARG A 669 8.50 42.08 -42.91
N VAL A 670 9.45 41.16 -42.75
CA VAL A 670 9.53 40.25 -41.61
C VAL A 670 10.76 40.59 -40.77
N VAL A 671 10.57 40.76 -39.46
CA VAL A 671 11.61 40.98 -38.47
C VAL A 671 11.61 39.79 -37.52
N GLU A 672 12.71 39.05 -37.51
CA GLU A 672 12.92 37.87 -36.66
C GLU A 672 13.98 38.15 -35.59
N TRP A 673 13.79 37.59 -34.38
CA TRP A 673 14.79 37.64 -33.30
C TRP A 673 15.01 36.27 -32.64
N GLU A 674 16.25 36.05 -32.14
CA GLU A 674 16.68 34.75 -31.57
C GLU A 674 16.11 34.47 -30.17
N ASN A 675 16.08 35.47 -29.29
CA ASN A 675 15.61 35.32 -27.90
C ASN A 675 15.09 36.65 -27.33
N THR A 676 14.49 36.60 -26.15
CA THR A 676 13.88 37.77 -25.47
C THR A 676 14.85 38.91 -25.18
N ASP A 677 16.17 38.66 -25.18
CA ASP A 677 17.21 39.65 -24.92
C ASP A 677 17.75 40.31 -26.20
N ALA A 678 17.37 39.80 -27.37
CA ALA A 678 17.86 40.32 -28.65
C ALA A 678 17.19 41.67 -29.00
N PRO A 679 17.96 42.65 -29.53
CA PRO A 679 17.39 43.93 -29.92
C PRO A 679 16.46 43.78 -31.14
N ILE A 680 15.19 44.15 -30.99
CA ILE A 680 14.19 44.11 -32.08
C ILE A 680 14.23 45.41 -32.89
N ASP A 681 14.44 45.34 -34.20
CA ASP A 681 14.38 46.51 -35.09
C ASP A 681 12.93 46.94 -35.38
N VAL A 682 12.38 47.78 -34.50
CA VAL A 682 10.99 48.25 -34.58
C VAL A 682 10.88 49.45 -35.53
N THR A 683 9.96 49.34 -36.49
CA THR A 683 9.55 50.44 -37.37
C THR A 683 8.45 51.27 -36.70
N CYS A 684 8.76 52.55 -36.41
CA CYS A 684 7.86 53.49 -35.75
C CYS A 684 7.04 54.32 -36.75
N GLY A 685 5.83 54.72 -36.38
CA GLY A 685 4.97 55.60 -37.18
C GLY A 685 3.48 55.23 -37.10
N PRO A 686 2.56 56.21 -37.12
CA PRO A 686 1.11 55.95 -37.05
C PRO A 686 0.56 55.27 -38.32
N ASP A 687 1.30 55.32 -39.43
CA ASP A 687 1.00 54.63 -40.70
C ASP A 687 1.56 53.19 -40.76
N GLN A 688 2.01 52.66 -39.61
CA GLN A 688 2.58 51.32 -39.50
C GLN A 688 1.67 50.42 -38.64
N VAL A 689 1.50 49.18 -39.09
CA VAL A 689 0.96 48.07 -38.30
C VAL A 689 2.09 47.10 -37.99
N ALA A 690 2.37 46.93 -36.70
CA ALA A 690 3.31 45.94 -36.20
C ALA A 690 2.53 44.69 -35.80
N PHE A 691 2.51 43.69 -36.67
CA PHE A 691 1.82 42.43 -36.41
C PHE A 691 2.77 41.44 -35.74
N TYR A 692 2.41 40.97 -34.55
CA TYR A 692 3.14 39.92 -33.86
C TYR A 692 2.60 38.55 -34.30
N ALA A 693 3.50 37.71 -34.81
CA ALA A 693 3.22 36.32 -35.18
C ALA A 693 4.13 35.39 -34.36
N GLY A 694 3.62 34.85 -33.26
CA GLY A 694 4.39 34.06 -32.31
C GLY A 694 3.48 33.38 -31.28
N ARG A 695 4.02 33.04 -30.11
CA ARG A 695 3.23 32.53 -28.98
C ARG A 695 3.10 33.59 -27.89
N GLU A 696 2.41 33.24 -26.83
CA GLU A 696 2.08 34.16 -25.73
C GLU A 696 3.30 34.79 -25.03
N ASP A 697 4.49 34.20 -25.14
CA ASP A 697 5.72 34.56 -24.44
C ASP A 697 6.51 35.73 -25.08
N GLY A 698 6.44 35.90 -26.41
CA GLY A 698 7.27 36.89 -27.11
C GLY A 698 6.62 38.27 -27.29
N ILE A 699 5.31 38.41 -27.05
CA ILE A 699 4.59 39.68 -27.28
C ILE A 699 5.05 40.79 -26.33
N ALA A 700 5.34 40.45 -25.06
CA ALA A 700 5.82 41.42 -24.07
C ALA A 700 7.14 42.06 -24.53
N THR A 701 8.06 41.27 -25.07
CA THR A 701 9.34 41.76 -25.62
C THR A 701 9.11 42.76 -26.75
N LEU A 702 8.19 42.47 -27.67
CA LEU A 702 7.85 43.41 -28.75
C LEU A 702 7.25 44.71 -28.19
N LEU A 703 6.31 44.63 -27.25
CA LEU A 703 5.67 45.79 -26.64
C LEU A 703 6.67 46.67 -25.90
N THR A 704 7.59 46.07 -25.14
CA THR A 704 8.68 46.79 -24.48
C THR A 704 9.59 47.48 -25.50
N ALA A 705 9.97 46.79 -26.59
CA ALA A 705 10.79 47.39 -27.64
C ALA A 705 10.08 48.57 -28.34
N VAL A 706 8.78 48.45 -28.61
CA VAL A 706 7.95 49.54 -29.18
C VAL A 706 7.88 50.72 -28.21
N GLY A 707 7.62 50.47 -26.92
CA GLY A 707 7.55 51.51 -25.89
C GLY A 707 8.87 52.29 -25.75
N GLN A 708 9.99 51.58 -25.73
CA GLN A 708 11.32 52.17 -25.59
C GLN A 708 11.78 52.95 -26.83
N LYS A 709 11.57 52.40 -28.03
CA LYS A 709 12.09 52.98 -29.29
C LYS A 709 11.18 54.04 -29.90
N CYS A 710 9.86 53.85 -29.85
CA CYS A 710 8.92 54.70 -30.60
C CYS A 710 8.28 55.82 -29.77
N ARG A 711 8.30 55.73 -28.43
CA ARG A 711 7.71 56.73 -27.50
C ARG A 711 6.30 57.16 -27.90
N GLU A 712 6.06 58.37 -28.41
CA GLU A 712 4.74 58.85 -28.83
C GLU A 712 4.41 58.50 -30.29
N ASN A 713 5.42 58.20 -31.11
CA ASN A 713 5.27 57.88 -32.55
C ASN A 713 5.11 56.37 -32.78
N ARG A 714 4.19 55.71 -32.05
CA ARG A 714 4.06 54.25 -32.03
C ARG A 714 3.31 53.70 -33.27
N PRO A 715 3.68 52.50 -33.76
CA PRO A 715 2.83 51.74 -34.68
C PRO A 715 1.58 51.22 -33.96
N SER A 716 0.56 50.84 -34.73
CA SER A 716 -0.53 50.02 -34.21
C SER A 716 -0.02 48.58 -34.02
N VAL A 717 0.18 48.16 -32.78
CA VAL A 717 0.61 46.78 -32.47
C VAL A 717 -0.60 45.87 -32.46
N VAL A 718 -0.58 44.82 -33.28
CA VAL A 718 -1.63 43.80 -33.35
C VAL A 718 -1.01 42.43 -33.09
N GLY A 719 -1.42 41.78 -32.01
CA GLY A 719 -1.11 40.37 -31.74
C GLY A 719 -1.92 39.42 -32.61
N ASP A 720 -1.36 38.25 -32.88
CA ASP A 720 -2.13 37.10 -33.36
C ASP A 720 -3.14 36.60 -32.31
N ASP A 721 -3.75 35.45 -32.57
CA ASP A 721 -4.77 34.84 -31.73
C ASP A 721 -4.18 34.18 -30.47
N ALA A 722 -2.91 33.78 -30.47
CA ALA A 722 -2.26 33.23 -29.27
C ALA A 722 -2.07 34.30 -28.19
N VAL A 723 -1.94 35.58 -28.58
CA VAL A 723 -1.84 36.73 -27.66
C VAL A 723 -3.05 36.87 -26.74
N SER A 724 -4.21 36.28 -27.06
CA SER A 724 -5.34 36.26 -26.14
C SER A 724 -5.01 35.59 -24.80
N ARG A 725 -4.07 34.61 -24.78
CA ARG A 725 -3.56 33.98 -23.56
C ARG A 725 -2.76 34.96 -22.70
N PHE A 726 -1.95 35.80 -23.32
CA PHE A 726 -1.21 36.87 -22.63
C PHE A 726 -2.17 37.90 -22.03
N VAL A 727 -3.19 38.30 -22.80
CA VAL A 727 -4.24 39.25 -22.34
C VAL A 727 -5.01 38.72 -21.13
N ALA A 728 -5.30 37.43 -21.07
CA ALA A 728 -6.04 36.81 -19.97
C ALA A 728 -5.24 36.74 -18.65
N GLN A 729 -3.92 36.97 -18.67
CA GLN A 729 -3.01 36.72 -17.54
C GLN A 729 -2.42 38.00 -16.93
N PRO A 730 -2.88 38.43 -15.73
CA PRO A 730 -2.37 39.60 -15.03
C PRO A 730 -0.86 39.56 -14.74
N SER A 731 -0.33 38.41 -14.38
CA SER A 731 1.07 38.21 -14.01
C SER A 731 2.05 38.58 -15.13
N LEU A 732 1.63 38.41 -16.39
CA LEU A 732 2.44 38.73 -17.56
C LEU A 732 2.33 40.20 -17.97
N ARG A 733 1.31 40.92 -17.47
CA ARG A 733 0.96 42.28 -17.90
C ARG A 733 1.31 43.36 -16.88
N GLN A 734 1.27 43.03 -15.60
CA GLN A 734 1.52 43.97 -14.50
C GLN A 734 3.02 44.19 -14.24
N VAL A 735 3.75 44.56 -15.28
CA VAL A 735 5.17 44.92 -15.22
C VAL A 735 5.35 46.38 -15.67
N ASN A 736 6.29 47.09 -15.06
CA ASN A 736 6.44 48.54 -15.23
C ASN A 736 6.71 48.95 -16.69
N GLU A 737 7.36 48.08 -17.44
CA GLU A 737 7.75 48.27 -18.84
C GLU A 737 6.54 48.32 -19.80
N LEU A 738 5.38 47.83 -19.36
CA LEU A 738 4.15 47.76 -20.16
C LEU A 738 3.10 48.82 -19.77
N ASN A 739 3.43 49.73 -18.84
CA ASN A 739 2.53 50.79 -18.41
C ASN A 739 2.14 51.72 -19.58
N ALA A 740 0.83 51.98 -19.74
CA ALA A 740 0.27 52.82 -20.80
C ALA A 740 0.68 52.37 -22.22
N ILE A 741 0.91 51.08 -22.42
CA ILE A 741 1.12 50.49 -23.75
C ILE A 741 -0.22 49.94 -24.26
N PRO A 742 -0.77 50.49 -25.36
CA PRO A 742 -1.96 49.92 -25.99
C PRO A 742 -1.60 48.65 -26.76
N LEU A 743 -2.51 47.69 -26.79
CA LEU A 743 -2.38 46.45 -27.55
C LEU A 743 -3.70 46.14 -28.25
N SER A 744 -3.61 45.87 -29.56
CA SER A 744 -4.66 45.17 -30.28
C SER A 744 -4.29 43.71 -30.48
N TYR A 745 -5.27 42.83 -30.62
CA TYR A 745 -5.03 41.41 -30.89
C TYR A 745 -6.19 40.79 -31.66
N VAL A 746 -5.89 39.74 -32.42
CA VAL A 746 -6.92 38.95 -33.11
C VAL A 746 -7.62 38.08 -32.07
N SER A 747 -8.96 38.13 -32.03
CA SER A 747 -9.77 37.30 -31.15
C SER A 747 -10.64 36.36 -31.97
N MET A 748 -10.70 35.10 -31.52
CA MET A 748 -11.54 34.05 -32.10
C MET A 748 -12.88 33.88 -31.36
N GLY A 749 -12.98 34.43 -30.14
CA GLY A 749 -14.20 34.42 -29.33
C GLY A 749 -14.63 35.82 -28.90
N SER A 750 -14.53 36.79 -29.82
CA SER A 750 -14.73 38.20 -29.54
C SER A 750 -16.08 38.52 -28.89
N ARG A 751 -17.17 37.86 -29.28
CA ARG A 751 -18.49 37.99 -28.64
C ARG A 751 -18.49 37.65 -27.16
N THR A 752 -17.71 36.63 -26.76
CA THR A 752 -17.58 36.24 -25.35
C THR A 752 -16.84 37.31 -24.58
N VAL A 753 -15.70 37.79 -25.09
CA VAL A 753 -14.91 38.84 -24.44
C VAL A 753 -15.70 40.15 -24.31
N LEU A 754 -16.40 40.54 -25.38
CA LEU A 754 -17.23 41.75 -25.45
C LEU A 754 -18.54 41.63 -24.65
N ALA A 755 -18.88 40.46 -24.11
CA ALA A 755 -19.94 40.34 -23.11
C ALA A 755 -19.60 41.13 -21.84
N GLY A 756 -18.31 41.44 -21.62
CA GLY A 756 -17.86 42.42 -20.65
C GLY A 756 -18.06 41.99 -19.20
N SER A 757 -17.78 42.91 -18.27
CA SER A 757 -17.81 42.62 -16.84
C SER A 757 -19.20 42.39 -16.27
N SER A 758 -20.23 42.93 -16.92
CA SER A 758 -21.64 42.68 -16.57
C SER A 758 -22.02 41.20 -16.69
N CYS A 759 -21.32 40.44 -17.53
CA CYS A 759 -21.52 39.00 -17.65
C CYS A 759 -21.18 38.26 -16.35
N GLY A 760 -20.14 38.70 -15.64
CA GLY A 760 -19.73 38.13 -14.35
C GLY A 760 -20.45 38.72 -13.15
N THR A 761 -20.87 40.00 -13.20
CA THR A 761 -21.44 40.71 -12.03
C THR A 761 -22.96 40.75 -12.01
N SER A 762 -23.60 40.84 -13.18
CA SER A 762 -25.05 41.03 -13.33
C SER A 762 -25.72 39.91 -14.15
N SER A 763 -24.96 38.89 -14.57
CA SER A 763 -25.42 37.79 -15.43
C SER A 763 -25.99 38.24 -16.77
N THR A 764 -25.60 39.42 -17.28
CA THR A 764 -26.07 40.00 -18.54
C THR A 764 -24.89 40.48 -19.39
N PRO A 765 -24.86 40.22 -20.71
CA PRO A 765 -23.82 40.73 -21.58
C PRO A 765 -23.92 42.25 -21.72
N ALA A 766 -22.78 42.91 -21.96
CA ALA A 766 -22.70 44.33 -22.26
C ALA A 766 -23.16 44.65 -23.70
N SER A 767 -23.09 43.67 -24.61
CA SER A 767 -23.63 43.73 -25.97
C SER A 767 -25.16 43.51 -26.01
N THR A 768 -25.78 43.62 -27.18
CA THR A 768 -27.23 43.40 -27.35
C THR A 768 -27.65 42.03 -26.78
N PRO A 769 -28.73 41.94 -25.99
CA PRO A 769 -29.15 40.69 -25.38
C PRO A 769 -29.49 39.61 -26.41
N GLU A 770 -28.73 38.52 -26.41
CA GLU A 770 -29.03 37.29 -27.15
C GLU A 770 -29.27 36.14 -26.17
N HIS A 771 -30.26 35.28 -26.43
CA HIS A 771 -30.61 34.17 -25.55
C HIS A 771 -29.40 33.28 -25.17
N THR A 772 -28.60 32.89 -26.15
CA THR A 772 -27.43 32.00 -25.94
C THR A 772 -26.38 32.65 -25.04
N LEU A 773 -26.07 33.92 -25.29
CA LEU A 773 -25.07 34.67 -24.51
C LEU A 773 -25.58 35.01 -23.10
N ASN A 774 -26.88 35.26 -22.93
CA ASN A 774 -27.51 35.44 -21.62
C ASN A 774 -27.42 34.17 -20.76
N GLU A 775 -27.71 33.01 -21.34
CA GLU A 775 -27.59 31.72 -20.65
C GLU A 775 -26.14 31.43 -20.25
N PHE A 776 -25.18 31.76 -21.13
CA PHE A 776 -23.77 31.70 -20.81
C PHE A 776 -23.40 32.59 -19.63
N CYS A 777 -23.80 33.88 -19.63
CA CYS A 777 -23.48 34.80 -18.53
C CYS A 777 -24.09 34.37 -17.19
N LYS A 778 -25.33 33.87 -17.17
CA LYS A 778 -25.92 33.26 -15.97
C LYS A 778 -25.10 32.09 -15.45
N GLY A 779 -24.67 31.21 -16.36
CA GLY A 779 -23.82 30.08 -16.05
C GLY A 779 -22.45 30.49 -15.50
N TYR A 780 -21.84 31.50 -16.12
CA TYR A 780 -20.56 32.09 -15.70
C TYR A 780 -20.66 32.71 -14.30
N THR A 781 -21.67 33.55 -14.03
CA THR A 781 -21.90 34.07 -12.66
C THR A 781 -22.13 32.93 -11.66
N GLY A 782 -22.90 31.90 -12.04
CA GLY A 782 -23.16 30.73 -11.21
C GLY A 782 -21.92 29.88 -10.93
N GLN A 783 -20.92 29.89 -11.81
CA GLN A 783 -19.60 29.30 -11.57
C GLN A 783 -18.87 30.06 -10.47
N LEU A 784 -18.79 31.38 -10.59
CA LEU A 784 -18.11 32.25 -9.63
C LEU A 784 -18.73 32.14 -8.23
N ALA A 785 -20.06 32.09 -8.14
CA ALA A 785 -20.78 31.96 -6.88
C ALA A 785 -20.61 30.59 -6.21
N ALA A 786 -20.38 29.51 -6.97
CA ALA A 786 -20.23 28.16 -6.45
C ALA A 786 -18.83 27.86 -5.88
N GLY A 787 -18.03 28.89 -5.57
CA GLY A 787 -16.62 28.73 -5.20
C GLY A 787 -15.71 28.45 -6.40
N GLY A 788 -16.17 28.78 -7.61
CA GLY A 788 -15.32 28.79 -8.80
C GLY A 788 -14.15 29.76 -8.66
N THR A 789 -13.15 29.61 -9.52
CA THR A 789 -11.95 30.44 -9.48
C THR A 789 -12.29 31.91 -9.73
N LYS A 790 -11.75 32.80 -8.89
CA LYS A 790 -11.84 34.24 -9.13
C LYS A 790 -11.22 34.52 -10.50
N PRO A 791 -11.94 35.18 -11.42
CA PRO A 791 -11.44 35.35 -12.77
C PRO A 791 -10.27 36.33 -12.74
N SER A 792 -9.24 36.02 -13.55
CA SER A 792 -8.02 36.83 -13.66
C SER A 792 -8.29 38.21 -14.29
N VAL A 793 -9.35 38.31 -15.11
CA VAL A 793 -9.85 39.53 -15.75
C VAL A 793 -11.34 39.71 -15.46
N PRO A 794 -11.90 40.94 -15.50
CA PRO A 794 -13.28 41.18 -15.08
C PRO A 794 -14.33 40.71 -16.09
N TRP A 795 -13.96 40.36 -17.33
CA TRP A 795 -14.82 39.78 -18.37
C TRP A 795 -14.49 38.28 -18.58
N PRO A 796 -15.40 37.46 -19.14
CA PRO A 796 -15.08 36.09 -19.50
C PRO A 796 -14.04 36.05 -20.64
N ALA A 797 -13.02 35.21 -20.49
CA ALA A 797 -12.03 34.99 -21.55
C ALA A 797 -12.64 34.22 -22.73
N GLU A 798 -12.09 34.40 -23.93
CA GLU A 798 -12.65 33.79 -25.14
C GLU A 798 -12.66 32.25 -25.10
N ARG A 799 -11.66 31.63 -24.47
CA ARG A 799 -11.53 30.16 -24.38
C ARG A 799 -12.66 29.50 -23.60
N ILE A 800 -13.20 30.20 -22.60
CA ILE A 800 -14.40 29.78 -21.86
C ILE A 800 -15.56 29.64 -22.84
N GLY A 801 -15.73 30.60 -23.74
CA GLY A 801 -16.78 30.58 -24.76
C GLY A 801 -16.55 29.52 -25.84
N VAL A 802 -15.31 29.39 -26.34
CA VAL A 802 -14.97 28.41 -27.38
C VAL A 802 -15.24 26.98 -26.90
N ALA A 803 -14.81 26.63 -25.68
CA ALA A 803 -15.01 25.29 -25.14
C ALA A 803 -16.49 25.02 -24.77
N TYR A 804 -17.22 26.05 -24.32
CA TYR A 804 -18.67 26.00 -24.15
C TYR A 804 -19.40 25.65 -25.46
N ASP A 805 -19.00 26.29 -26.56
CA ASP A 805 -19.56 26.02 -27.89
C ASP A 805 -19.17 24.62 -28.39
N ALA A 806 -17.93 24.17 -28.17
CA ALA A 806 -17.45 22.85 -28.60
C ALA A 806 -18.32 21.71 -28.07
N VAL A 807 -18.63 21.72 -26.78
CA VAL A 807 -19.52 20.74 -26.14
C VAL A 807 -20.96 20.88 -26.64
N SER A 808 -21.42 22.11 -26.85
CA SER A 808 -22.77 22.41 -27.34
C SER A 808 -23.02 21.83 -28.73
N LEU A 809 -22.00 21.70 -29.57
CA LEU A 809 -22.13 21.13 -30.92
C LEU A 809 -22.41 19.63 -30.91
N TYR A 810 -21.77 18.87 -30.02
CA TYR A 810 -22.10 17.45 -29.84
C TYR A 810 -23.55 17.26 -29.39
N GLN A 811 -24.02 18.10 -28.46
CA GLN A 811 -25.41 18.08 -28.02
C GLN A 811 -26.38 18.48 -29.14
N ALA A 812 -26.04 19.48 -29.95
CA ALA A 812 -26.82 19.88 -31.11
C ALA A 812 -26.93 18.73 -32.12
N ALA A 813 -25.82 18.02 -32.39
CA ALA A 813 -25.81 16.83 -33.25
C ALA A 813 -26.70 15.71 -32.71
N VAL A 814 -26.62 15.39 -31.41
CA VAL A 814 -27.49 14.40 -30.74
C VAL A 814 -28.96 14.82 -30.82
N ALA A 815 -29.27 16.10 -30.57
CA ALA A 815 -30.63 16.62 -30.60
C ALA A 815 -31.24 16.57 -32.01
N ARG A 816 -30.46 16.92 -33.05
CA ARG A 816 -30.88 16.85 -34.46
C ARG A 816 -31.13 15.42 -34.92
N TYR A 817 -30.26 14.49 -34.54
CA TYR A 817 -30.49 13.07 -34.80
C TYR A 817 -31.82 12.60 -34.19
N ARG A 818 -32.09 12.97 -32.92
CA ARG A 818 -33.34 12.60 -32.25
C ARG A 818 -34.56 13.24 -32.90
N SER A 819 -34.49 14.51 -33.31
CA SER A 819 -35.63 15.20 -33.92
C SER A 819 -35.98 14.65 -35.31
N ARG A 820 -34.99 14.27 -36.13
CA ARG A 820 -35.20 13.65 -37.45
C ARG A 820 -35.85 12.27 -37.37
N ARG A 821 -35.58 11.52 -36.30
CA ARG A 821 -36.09 10.14 -36.16
C ARG A 821 -37.58 10.08 -35.82
N GLY A 822 -38.15 11.13 -35.19
CA GLY A 822 -39.54 11.17 -34.73
C GLY A 822 -39.91 10.08 -33.71
N ASN A 823 -41.17 10.03 -33.25
CA ASN A 823 -41.73 8.95 -32.42
C ASN A 823 -42.03 7.69 -33.25
N SER A 824 -41.07 7.19 -34.02
CA SER A 824 -41.25 5.95 -34.77
C SER A 824 -41.08 4.75 -33.85
N ASP A 825 -42.18 4.18 -33.36
CA ASP A 825 -42.24 2.99 -32.47
C ASP A 825 -41.66 1.70 -33.09
N ALA A 826 -41.29 1.73 -34.37
CA ALA A 826 -40.90 0.54 -35.15
C ALA A 826 -39.41 0.17 -35.10
N LEU A 827 -38.54 0.96 -34.46
CA LEU A 827 -37.08 0.70 -34.43
C LEU A 827 -36.52 0.59 -33.00
N PRO A 828 -35.49 -0.24 -32.77
CA PRO A 828 -34.83 -0.35 -31.46
C PRO A 828 -34.39 1.03 -30.94
N GLN A 829 -34.82 1.36 -29.73
CA GLN A 829 -34.50 2.61 -29.04
C GLN A 829 -33.04 2.58 -28.56
N ARG A 830 -32.09 2.97 -29.40
CA ARG A 830 -30.80 3.47 -28.89
C ARG A 830 -30.97 4.96 -28.52
N PRO A 831 -30.76 5.35 -27.25
CA PRO A 831 -30.88 6.74 -26.82
C PRO A 831 -29.84 7.67 -27.48
N ILE A 832 -28.77 7.10 -28.04
CA ILE A 832 -27.61 7.81 -28.57
C ILE A 832 -27.20 7.21 -29.92
N PRO A 833 -26.91 8.04 -30.94
CA PRO A 833 -26.44 7.58 -32.25
C PRO A 833 -25.00 7.08 -32.24
N ASP A 834 -24.62 6.38 -33.31
CA ASP A 834 -23.23 6.02 -33.59
C ASP A 834 -22.38 7.28 -33.90
N ARG A 835 -21.07 7.20 -33.67
CA ARG A 835 -20.12 8.30 -33.89
C ARG A 835 -20.10 8.76 -35.34
N ALA A 836 -20.20 7.83 -36.29
CA ALA A 836 -20.25 8.17 -37.70
C ALA A 836 -21.46 9.06 -38.02
N VAL A 837 -22.61 8.79 -37.37
CA VAL A 837 -23.82 9.60 -37.51
C VAL A 837 -23.63 10.97 -36.88
N ILE A 838 -22.99 11.05 -35.71
CA ILE A 838 -22.64 12.35 -35.10
C ILE A 838 -21.73 13.17 -36.01
N ALA A 839 -20.70 12.57 -36.60
CA ALA A 839 -19.81 13.25 -37.54
C ALA A 839 -20.59 13.79 -38.75
N MET A 840 -21.56 13.03 -39.27
CA MET A 840 -22.45 13.51 -40.35
C MET A 840 -23.36 14.65 -39.89
N GLU A 841 -23.96 14.56 -38.70
CA GLU A 841 -24.80 15.64 -38.16
C GLU A 841 -24.02 16.93 -37.92
N LEU A 842 -22.75 16.82 -37.48
CA LEU A 842 -21.82 17.94 -37.39
C LEU A 842 -21.52 18.52 -38.78
N ARG A 843 -21.25 17.67 -39.77
CA ARG A 843 -21.01 18.13 -41.16
C ARG A 843 -22.23 18.81 -41.79
N GLU A 844 -23.43 18.40 -41.42
CA GLU A 844 -24.70 18.99 -41.89
C GLU A 844 -25.19 20.17 -41.02
N LEU A 845 -24.36 20.64 -40.08
CA LEU A 845 -24.69 21.76 -39.22
C LEU A 845 -24.63 23.08 -40.01
N ARG A 846 -25.80 23.67 -40.25
CA ARG A 846 -25.98 24.97 -40.87
C ARG A 846 -26.40 25.99 -39.82
N ALA A 847 -25.73 27.14 -39.78
CA ALA A 847 -26.16 28.34 -39.03
C ALA A 847 -26.51 28.11 -37.54
N GLN A 848 -25.59 27.51 -36.78
CA GLN A 848 -25.72 27.42 -35.33
C GLN A 848 -25.10 28.66 -34.67
N THR A 849 -25.85 29.43 -33.90
CA THR A 849 -25.28 30.56 -33.15
C THR A 849 -24.74 30.08 -31.81
N GLY A 850 -23.42 30.17 -31.64
CA GLY A 850 -22.72 29.95 -30.38
C GLY A 850 -22.44 31.26 -29.63
N VAL A 851 -21.91 31.14 -28.41
CA VAL A 851 -21.53 32.29 -27.58
C VAL A 851 -20.33 33.05 -28.13
N THR A 852 -19.56 32.40 -29.01
CA THR A 852 -18.44 33.03 -29.74
C THR A 852 -18.82 33.49 -31.14
N GLY A 853 -20.03 33.20 -31.63
CA GLY A 853 -20.53 33.64 -32.95
C GLY A 853 -21.18 32.52 -33.77
N PRO A 854 -21.50 32.80 -35.06
CA PRO A 854 -22.10 31.82 -35.95
C PRO A 854 -21.13 30.66 -36.25
N ILE A 855 -21.66 29.44 -36.34
CA ILE A 855 -20.95 28.19 -36.62
C ILE A 855 -21.64 27.50 -37.80
N ASN A 856 -20.89 27.24 -38.87
CA ASN A 856 -21.41 26.60 -40.08
C ASN A 856 -20.43 25.56 -40.64
N PHE A 857 -20.58 24.31 -40.18
CA PHE A 857 -19.73 23.22 -40.61
C PHE A 857 -20.09 22.63 -41.98
N HIS A 858 -21.22 23.06 -42.56
CA HIS A 858 -21.64 22.65 -43.90
C HIS A 858 -20.76 23.29 -44.97
N GLU A 859 -20.49 24.60 -44.85
CA GLU A 859 -19.67 25.34 -45.81
C GLU A 859 -18.19 25.06 -45.63
N ARG A 860 -17.68 25.15 -44.39
CA ARG A 860 -16.28 24.90 -44.06
C ARG A 860 -16.18 24.05 -42.80
N ARG A 861 -15.15 23.23 -42.67
CA ARG A 861 -14.93 22.41 -41.45
C ARG A 861 -14.06 23.12 -40.42
N ASP A 862 -13.62 24.34 -40.70
CA ASP A 862 -12.97 25.24 -39.75
C ASP A 862 -13.95 26.32 -39.27
N GLY A 863 -13.52 27.17 -38.33
CA GLY A 863 -14.39 28.15 -37.66
C GLY A 863 -14.93 29.27 -38.56
N GLY A 864 -14.48 29.37 -39.82
CA GLY A 864 -14.80 30.46 -40.75
C GLY A 864 -14.28 31.84 -40.31
N GLY A 865 -14.21 32.81 -41.24
CA GLY A 865 -13.68 34.15 -40.95
C GLY A 865 -14.62 35.08 -40.18
N ASP A 866 -15.92 34.78 -40.13
CA ASP A 866 -16.96 35.68 -39.57
C ASP A 866 -16.93 35.83 -38.04
N ARG A 867 -16.08 35.04 -37.37
CA ARG A 867 -15.90 35.06 -35.91
C ARG A 867 -14.66 35.84 -35.48
N LEU A 868 -13.78 36.14 -36.42
CA LEU A 868 -12.56 36.89 -36.16
C LEU A 868 -12.87 38.38 -36.02
N ALA A 869 -12.36 38.97 -34.95
CA ALA A 869 -12.36 40.42 -34.76
C ALA A 869 -10.99 40.87 -34.25
N ILE A 870 -10.68 42.15 -34.45
CA ILE A 870 -9.53 42.77 -33.78
C ILE A 870 -10.05 43.50 -32.56
N LEU A 871 -9.59 43.07 -31.40
CA LEU A 871 -9.89 43.68 -30.12
C LEU A 871 -8.76 44.62 -29.70
N HIS A 872 -9.06 45.56 -28.82
CA HIS A 872 -8.16 46.62 -28.38
C HIS A 872 -8.26 46.83 -26.88
N ILE A 873 -7.10 46.97 -26.24
CA ILE A 873 -6.95 47.35 -24.84
C ILE A 873 -6.07 48.61 -24.80
N SER A 874 -6.56 49.67 -24.15
CA SER A 874 -5.89 50.98 -24.15
C SER A 874 -4.62 51.00 -23.31
N ASP A 875 -4.60 50.21 -22.23
CA ASP A 875 -3.44 50.01 -21.36
C ASP A 875 -3.36 48.53 -20.97
N ILE A 876 -2.39 47.82 -21.53
CA ILE A 876 -2.26 46.39 -21.30
C ILE A 876 -1.90 46.05 -19.85
N SER A 877 -1.26 46.97 -19.10
CA SER A 877 -0.90 46.77 -17.69
C SER A 877 -2.10 46.90 -16.75
N ASP A 878 -3.14 47.65 -17.16
CA ASP A 878 -4.38 47.80 -16.40
C ASP A 878 -5.33 46.62 -16.66
N VAL A 879 -5.40 45.71 -15.68
CA VAL A 879 -6.29 44.54 -15.73
C VAL A 879 -7.78 44.90 -15.75
N ALA A 880 -8.15 46.13 -15.38
CA ALA A 880 -9.52 46.63 -15.43
C ALA A 880 -9.85 47.32 -16.77
N SER A 881 -8.86 47.58 -17.63
CA SER A 881 -9.04 48.25 -18.92
C SER A 881 -10.04 47.50 -19.79
N GLN A 882 -11.13 48.15 -20.19
CA GLN A 882 -12.16 47.49 -20.99
C GLN A 882 -11.66 47.13 -22.39
N VAL A 883 -11.93 45.89 -22.80
CA VAL A 883 -11.68 45.44 -24.16
C VAL A 883 -12.73 46.05 -25.09
N GLN A 884 -12.26 46.70 -26.16
CA GLN A 884 -13.10 47.28 -27.19
C GLN A 884 -12.86 46.56 -28.51
N CYS A 885 -13.89 46.47 -29.35
CA CYS A 885 -13.69 45.98 -30.70
C CYS A 885 -13.37 47.15 -31.65
N VAL A 886 -12.36 46.96 -32.50
CA VAL A 886 -11.89 47.99 -33.45
C VAL A 886 -12.02 47.59 -34.91
N PHE A 887 -12.24 46.31 -35.22
CA PHE A 887 -12.44 45.83 -36.59
C PHE A 887 -13.25 44.53 -36.64
N ARG A 888 -14.18 44.43 -37.60
CA ARG A 888 -15.13 43.31 -37.80
C ARG A 888 -15.84 42.89 -36.51
N CYS A 889 -16.46 43.86 -35.84
CA CYS A 889 -17.16 43.60 -34.58
C CYS A 889 -18.42 42.77 -34.81
N PRO A 890 -18.56 41.61 -34.14
CA PRO A 890 -19.75 40.81 -34.26
C PRO A 890 -20.94 41.58 -33.67
N LEU A 891 -22.03 41.68 -34.44
CA LEU A 891 -23.29 42.30 -34.02
C LEU A 891 -24.02 41.47 -32.94
#